data_AF-A0A3A0AW16-F1
#
_entry.id   AF-A0A3A0AW16-F1
#
_cell.length_a   1.000
_cell.length_b   1.000
_cell.length_c   1.000
_cell.angle_alpha   90.00
_cell.angle_beta   90.00
_cell.angle_gamma   90.00
#
_symmetry.space_group_name_H-M   'P 1'
#
loop_
_entity.id
_entity.type
_entity.pdbx_description
1 polymer ?
#
loop_
_entity_poly.entity_id
_entity_poly.type
_entity_poly.pdbx_seq_one_letter_code
_entity_poly.pdbx_strand_id
1 'polypeptide(L)'
;MVATMQSTTRSQTGSQYQTSPLPSPTAVVEAADDATESHGLSLSLAGLALGTVAAGLTLDAMLHEQAFFDIWAMNQVQAIDLPYLGKLVRGVSALTSSTGAILAWAATLLFFALRKRWLPTLAVFVLPVGGLINNVIGEYIVGRTRPDPDLVTRTVPDIAAASFPSGHVMGAVMLYGLIFFLANSLPNRWMRLSLQVASGLVIAATGFARIWEGAHWPTDVLGAYAWGGLILVGIVAAYTRIEAAAGHLPFVHSGQVPHDESQRHAHALTSTVIFDEAAGTVTKVYNPGFLPRALYWLAFQAGFPYEGNRTALEAAVLRRNLTGLLTEYWFGENRVARAYGVVEYEGRLALVSEYVTGHAPRNRASAKQFLVELRARFEAAGLPTWQINPRQPRAIDNVLETEQGSYKIVDLESGLVAPIVSPRGWWRAFRRGLVPVFDDVYYDITRAYVAEHAADMRAILGAERFAELERTLALAEHTTAAWQAGEPRIWSLLITPAQWKPRLSSVMTGSHEKAMSWLDTGVRAWEREGRLQPREAARLRAEMETPQFQAVVPHLGAHVVISVFLRFPLGSMARASWSLWGLLSATGRLLARRIDRHTWRQLASIHSPLVIALAAIPGFGTFAYVASKPVRSNRLLVRVMLDAALLKAPWRLYQRSGLRRVVARTSSSSRPQLAPVSACYQPIPVPVSVDPPSRAAA
;
A
#
# COMPACT_ATOMS: atom_id res chain seq x y z
N MET A 1 -14.20 -85.30 27.10
CA MET A 1 -15.38 -84.43 26.85
C MET A 1 -15.03 -83.08 27.44
N VAL A 2 -14.61 -82.08 26.68
CA VAL A 2 -15.42 -81.27 25.75
C VAL A 2 -14.60 -80.94 24.49
N ALA A 3 -15.28 -80.89 23.34
CA ALA A 3 -14.74 -80.85 21.99
C ALA A 3 -14.27 -79.45 21.54
N THR A 4 -13.22 -79.45 20.73
CA THR A 4 -12.55 -78.28 20.13
C THR A 4 -12.97 -78.15 18.66
N MET A 5 -13.48 -76.98 18.25
CA MET A 5 -13.78 -76.69 16.85
C MET A 5 -12.69 -75.80 16.22
N GLN A 6 -12.18 -76.28 15.08
CA GLN A 6 -11.18 -75.67 14.22
C GLN A 6 -11.76 -74.47 13.45
N SER A 7 -10.97 -73.40 13.28
CA SER A 7 -11.16 -72.44 12.18
C SER A 7 -9.91 -72.45 11.29
N THR A 8 -10.17 -72.68 10.01
CA THR A 8 -9.22 -72.91 8.92
C THR A 8 -8.49 -71.65 8.48
N THR A 9 -7.16 -71.75 8.42
CA THR A 9 -6.24 -70.85 7.70
C THR A 9 -6.27 -71.16 6.20
N ARG A 10 -6.41 -70.12 5.35
CA ARG A 10 -6.15 -70.21 3.91
C ARG A 10 -5.37 -68.98 3.43
N SER A 11 -4.24 -69.25 2.79
CA SER A 11 -3.26 -68.34 2.22
C SER A 11 -3.86 -67.36 1.21
N GLN A 12 -3.54 -66.07 1.34
CA GLN A 12 -3.82 -65.06 0.32
C GLN A 12 -2.67 -64.97 -0.69
N THR A 13 -3.03 -65.11 -1.95
CA THR A 13 -2.26 -64.88 -3.17
C THR A 13 -1.99 -63.39 -3.41
N GLY A 14 -0.81 -63.07 -3.94
CA GLY A 14 -0.33 -61.71 -4.18
C GLY A 14 -1.09 -60.93 -5.26
N SER A 15 -1.22 -59.63 -5.02
CA SER A 15 -1.62 -58.61 -6.00
C SER A 15 -0.42 -57.69 -6.24
N GLN A 16 0.10 -57.71 -7.46
CA GLN A 16 1.12 -56.77 -7.94
C GLN A 16 0.56 -55.35 -7.91
N TYR A 17 1.20 -54.45 -7.14
CA TYR A 17 0.99 -53.01 -7.26
C TYR A 17 1.84 -52.49 -8.43
N GLN A 18 1.18 -52.13 -9.52
CA GLN A 18 1.78 -51.43 -10.65
C GLN A 18 2.00 -49.96 -10.22
N THR A 19 3.22 -49.61 -9.83
CA THR A 19 3.61 -48.23 -9.52
C THR A 19 3.77 -47.46 -10.83
N SER A 20 2.83 -46.57 -11.16
CA SER A 20 3.07 -45.55 -12.18
C SER A 20 4.23 -44.65 -11.71
N PRO A 21 5.18 -44.30 -12.58
CA PRO A 21 6.26 -43.40 -12.20
C PRO A 21 5.70 -42.03 -11.82
N LEU A 22 6.20 -41.48 -10.71
CA LEU A 22 5.94 -40.10 -10.31
C LEU A 22 6.35 -39.17 -11.46
N PRO A 23 5.53 -38.17 -11.83
CA PRO A 23 5.90 -37.21 -12.86
C PRO A 23 7.21 -36.51 -12.47
N SER A 24 8.06 -36.25 -13.47
CA SER A 24 9.29 -35.50 -13.26
C SER A 24 8.98 -34.11 -12.69
N PRO A 25 9.86 -33.51 -11.87
CA PRO A 25 9.66 -32.17 -11.30
C PRO A 25 9.34 -31.11 -12.36
N THR A 26 9.89 -31.27 -13.58
CA THR A 26 9.62 -30.44 -14.75
C THR A 26 8.18 -30.54 -15.25
N ALA A 27 7.58 -31.72 -15.28
CA ALA A 27 6.20 -31.90 -15.75
C ALA A 27 5.16 -31.35 -14.76
N VAL A 28 5.49 -31.31 -13.46
CA VAL A 28 4.65 -30.68 -12.43
C VAL A 28 4.72 -29.15 -12.50
N VAL A 29 5.89 -28.59 -12.84
CA VAL A 29 6.09 -27.14 -13.03
C VAL A 29 5.41 -26.67 -14.31
N GLU A 30 5.59 -27.37 -15.44
CA GLU A 30 4.91 -27.04 -16.71
C GLU A 30 3.38 -27.08 -16.59
N ALA A 31 2.82 -28.09 -15.93
CA ALA A 31 1.37 -28.18 -15.71
C ALA A 31 0.82 -27.08 -14.78
N ALA A 32 1.63 -26.59 -13.82
CA ALA A 32 1.25 -25.48 -12.94
C ALA A 32 1.33 -24.13 -13.66
N ASP A 33 2.29 -23.95 -14.55
CA ASP A 33 2.44 -22.75 -15.38
C ASP A 33 1.29 -22.65 -16.42
N ASP A 34 0.95 -23.74 -17.10
CA ASP A 34 -0.17 -23.81 -18.06
C ASP A 34 -1.54 -23.52 -17.41
N ALA A 35 -1.77 -24.03 -16.19
CA ALA A 35 -2.97 -23.76 -15.41
C ALA A 35 -3.06 -22.28 -14.98
N THR A 36 -1.91 -21.66 -14.67
CA THR A 36 -1.84 -20.27 -14.24
C THR A 36 -2.06 -19.31 -15.42
N GLU A 37 -1.52 -19.63 -16.61
CA GLU A 37 -1.73 -18.85 -17.83
C GLU A 37 -3.20 -18.86 -18.30
N SER A 38 -3.85 -20.03 -18.29
CA SER A 38 -5.25 -20.18 -18.70
C SER A 38 -6.23 -19.43 -17.76
N HIS A 39 -5.98 -19.45 -16.45
CA HIS A 39 -6.73 -18.64 -15.48
C HIS A 39 -6.47 -17.13 -15.65
N GLY A 40 -5.24 -16.71 -15.99
CA GLY A 40 -4.91 -15.32 -16.29
C GLY A 40 -5.63 -14.79 -17.54
N LEU A 41 -5.73 -15.60 -18.59
CA LEU A 41 -6.41 -15.24 -19.83
C LEU A 41 -7.93 -15.06 -19.63
N SER A 42 -8.57 -15.98 -18.90
CA SER A 42 -10.01 -15.91 -18.62
C SER A 42 -10.41 -14.69 -17.79
N LEU A 43 -9.60 -14.30 -16.79
CA LEU A 43 -9.83 -13.07 -16.01
C LEU A 43 -9.65 -11.81 -16.87
N SER A 44 -8.64 -11.79 -17.76
CA SER A 44 -8.40 -10.69 -18.68
C SER A 44 -9.57 -10.49 -19.67
N LEU A 45 -10.10 -11.59 -20.23
CA LEU A 45 -11.26 -11.56 -21.12
C LEU A 45 -12.54 -11.12 -20.38
N ALA A 46 -12.77 -11.64 -19.17
CA ALA A 46 -13.90 -11.22 -18.34
C ALA A 46 -13.80 -9.73 -17.98
N GLY A 47 -12.60 -9.25 -17.61
CA GLY A 47 -12.35 -7.84 -17.33
C GLY A 47 -12.60 -6.95 -18.55
N LEU A 48 -12.15 -7.36 -19.73
CA LEU A 48 -12.40 -6.63 -20.98
C LEU A 48 -13.91 -6.56 -21.29
N ALA A 49 -14.62 -7.68 -21.23
CA ALA A 49 -16.06 -7.74 -21.48
C ALA A 49 -16.86 -6.85 -20.51
N LEU A 50 -16.57 -6.97 -19.20
CA LEU A 50 -17.20 -6.14 -18.17
C LEU A 50 -16.85 -4.65 -18.37
N GLY A 51 -15.62 -4.34 -18.75
CA GLY A 51 -15.18 -2.98 -19.06
C GLY A 51 -15.92 -2.38 -20.25
N THR A 52 -16.09 -3.13 -21.33
CA THR A 52 -16.86 -2.71 -22.51
C THR A 52 -18.33 -2.48 -22.17
N VAL A 53 -18.96 -3.39 -21.42
CA VAL A 53 -20.35 -3.24 -20.99
C VAL A 53 -20.50 -2.04 -20.03
N ALA A 54 -19.61 -1.89 -19.07
CA ALA A 54 -19.61 -0.77 -18.13
C ALA A 54 -19.46 0.57 -18.86
N ALA A 55 -18.53 0.66 -19.82
CA ALA A 55 -18.33 1.85 -20.63
C ALA A 55 -19.58 2.18 -21.49
N GLY A 56 -20.16 1.17 -22.14
CA GLY A 56 -21.37 1.33 -22.96
C GLY A 56 -22.57 1.82 -22.14
N LEU A 57 -22.83 1.20 -20.99
CA LEU A 57 -23.91 1.60 -20.08
C LEU A 57 -23.66 2.97 -19.44
N THR A 58 -22.39 3.32 -19.16
CA THR A 58 -22.05 4.66 -18.66
C THR A 58 -22.31 5.71 -19.73
N LEU A 59 -21.91 5.45 -20.97
CA LEU A 59 -22.15 6.37 -22.09
C LEU A 59 -23.66 6.54 -22.35
N ASP A 60 -24.42 5.44 -22.35
CA ASP A 60 -25.87 5.49 -22.48
C ASP A 60 -26.50 6.33 -21.36
N ALA A 61 -26.13 6.09 -20.10
CA ALA A 61 -26.64 6.85 -18.96
C ALA A 61 -26.21 8.33 -18.95
N MET A 62 -25.13 8.69 -19.64
CA MET A 62 -24.72 10.10 -19.84
C MET A 62 -25.54 10.81 -20.92
N LEU A 63 -26.04 10.05 -21.90
CA LEU A 63 -26.74 10.59 -23.08
C LEU A 63 -28.26 10.56 -22.93
N HIS A 64 -28.78 9.61 -22.14
CA HIS A 64 -30.20 9.37 -21.97
C HIS A 64 -30.58 9.30 -20.49
N GLU A 65 -31.73 9.90 -20.14
CA GLU A 65 -32.30 9.82 -18.79
C GLU A 65 -32.82 8.40 -18.47
N GLN A 66 -33.26 7.66 -19.50
CA GLN A 66 -33.60 6.25 -19.41
C GLN A 66 -33.43 5.52 -20.74
N ALA A 67 -33.07 4.24 -20.68
CA ALA A 67 -33.03 3.38 -21.86
C ALA A 67 -34.45 2.97 -22.27
N PHE A 68 -34.63 2.64 -23.55
CA PHE A 68 -35.94 2.34 -24.13
C PHE A 68 -36.71 1.20 -23.43
N PHE A 69 -35.99 0.28 -22.77
CA PHE A 69 -36.60 -0.87 -22.07
C PHE A 69 -36.71 -0.68 -20.55
N ASP A 70 -36.13 0.38 -19.98
CA ASP A 70 -36.07 0.56 -18.52
C ASP A 70 -37.46 0.61 -17.89
N ILE A 71 -38.37 1.40 -18.46
CA ILE A 71 -39.75 1.56 -17.96
C ILE A 71 -40.51 0.23 -18.06
N TRP A 72 -40.40 -0.46 -19.20
CA TRP A 72 -41.06 -1.75 -19.40
C TRP A 72 -40.59 -2.77 -18.36
N ALA A 73 -39.28 -2.97 -18.24
CA ALA A 73 -38.71 -3.97 -17.33
C ALA A 73 -39.03 -3.64 -15.87
N MET A 74 -38.97 -2.36 -15.52
CA MET A 74 -39.28 -1.88 -14.18
C MET A 74 -40.75 -2.12 -13.80
N ASN A 75 -41.70 -1.82 -14.70
CA ASN A 75 -43.12 -2.09 -14.46
C ASN A 75 -43.42 -3.59 -14.33
N GLN A 76 -42.76 -4.45 -15.11
CA GLN A 76 -42.90 -5.91 -14.94
C GLN A 76 -42.41 -6.36 -13.56
N VAL A 77 -41.26 -5.87 -13.10
CA VAL A 77 -40.71 -6.22 -11.79
C VAL A 77 -41.60 -5.68 -10.65
N GLN A 78 -42.10 -4.45 -10.78
CA GLN A 78 -42.97 -3.85 -9.76
C GLN A 78 -44.37 -4.48 -9.72
N ALA A 79 -44.86 -5.05 -10.82
CA ALA A 79 -46.13 -5.79 -10.83
C ALA A 79 -46.09 -7.07 -9.97
N ILE A 80 -44.90 -7.56 -9.59
CA ILE A 80 -44.77 -8.72 -8.71
C ILE A 80 -45.22 -8.35 -7.30
N ASP A 81 -46.39 -8.84 -6.92
CA ASP A 81 -46.98 -8.67 -5.59
C ASP A 81 -47.19 -10.04 -4.92
N LEU A 82 -46.19 -10.46 -4.14
CA LEU A 82 -46.22 -11.71 -3.38
C LEU A 82 -46.31 -11.41 -1.89
N PRO A 83 -47.02 -12.25 -1.11
CA PRO A 83 -47.04 -12.14 0.34
C PRO A 83 -45.61 -12.10 0.91
N TYR A 84 -45.35 -11.17 1.84
CA TYR A 84 -44.06 -10.97 2.50
C TYR A 84 -42.89 -10.49 1.62
N LEU A 85 -43.05 -10.34 0.30
CA LEU A 85 -42.00 -9.87 -0.59
C LEU A 85 -41.44 -8.51 -0.14
N GLY A 86 -42.31 -7.57 0.23
CA GLY A 86 -41.87 -6.27 0.74
C GLY A 86 -41.03 -6.35 2.03
N LYS A 87 -41.25 -7.36 2.89
CA LYS A 87 -40.40 -7.57 4.08
C LYS A 87 -39.02 -8.10 3.69
N LEU A 88 -38.97 -9.06 2.76
CA LEU A 88 -37.71 -9.61 2.24
C LEU A 88 -36.90 -8.53 1.53
N VAL A 89 -37.52 -7.77 0.65
CA VAL A 89 -36.92 -6.64 -0.06
C VAL A 89 -36.33 -5.66 0.95
N ARG A 90 -37.09 -5.18 1.93
CA ARG A 90 -36.57 -4.29 2.98
C ARG A 90 -35.40 -4.89 3.78
N GLY A 91 -35.41 -6.19 4.04
CA GLY A 91 -34.30 -6.89 4.70
C GLY A 91 -33.02 -6.87 3.88
N VAL A 92 -33.12 -7.19 2.59
CA VAL A 92 -31.99 -7.13 1.63
C VAL A 92 -31.49 -5.69 1.47
N SER A 93 -32.42 -4.73 1.38
CA SER A 93 -32.14 -3.30 1.32
C SER A 93 -31.39 -2.81 2.55
N ALA A 94 -31.79 -3.24 3.75
CA ALA A 94 -31.09 -2.90 4.99
C ALA A 94 -29.68 -3.50 5.04
N LEU A 95 -29.53 -4.78 4.65
CA LEU A 95 -28.24 -5.48 4.61
C LEU A 95 -27.24 -4.82 3.65
N THR A 96 -27.73 -4.30 2.52
CA THR A 96 -26.89 -3.69 1.47
C THR A 96 -26.88 -2.17 1.48
N SER A 97 -27.56 -1.55 2.44
CA SER A 97 -27.45 -0.12 2.74
C SER A 97 -26.01 0.27 3.09
N SER A 98 -25.67 1.56 3.03
CA SER A 98 -24.34 2.04 3.42
C SER A 98 -23.93 1.54 4.81
N THR A 99 -24.85 1.61 5.78
CA THR A 99 -24.60 1.12 7.14
C THR A 99 -24.43 -0.40 7.17
N GLY A 100 -25.34 -1.15 6.53
CA GLY A 100 -25.26 -2.62 6.49
C GLY A 100 -23.99 -3.12 5.80
N ALA A 101 -23.62 -2.51 4.68
CA ALA A 101 -22.41 -2.81 3.92
C ALA A 101 -21.14 -2.50 4.73
N ILE A 102 -21.08 -1.37 5.45
CA ILE A 102 -19.94 -1.03 6.32
C ILE A 102 -19.80 -2.06 7.45
N LEU A 103 -20.90 -2.45 8.09
CA LEU A 103 -20.87 -3.46 9.15
C LEU A 103 -20.42 -4.83 8.63
N ALA A 104 -20.97 -5.28 7.50
CA ALA A 104 -20.58 -6.53 6.86
C ALA A 104 -19.11 -6.52 6.41
N TRP A 105 -18.65 -5.41 5.84
CA TRP A 105 -17.25 -5.20 5.48
C TRP A 105 -16.33 -5.27 6.70
N ALA A 106 -16.63 -4.52 7.77
CA ALA A 106 -15.83 -4.48 8.98
C ALA A 106 -15.78 -5.85 9.68
N ALA A 107 -16.90 -6.57 9.72
CA ALA A 107 -16.96 -7.93 10.25
C ALA A 107 -16.11 -8.91 9.43
N THR A 108 -16.18 -8.84 8.10
CA THR A 108 -15.38 -9.69 7.20
C THR A 108 -13.88 -9.37 7.33
N LEU A 109 -13.53 -8.09 7.42
CA LEU A 109 -12.16 -7.62 7.62
C LEU A 109 -11.60 -8.13 8.96
N LEU A 110 -12.36 -7.94 10.04
CA LEU A 110 -11.98 -8.39 11.38
C LEU A 110 -11.85 -9.92 11.43
N PHE A 111 -12.77 -10.65 10.83
CA PHE A 111 -12.72 -12.12 10.75
C PHE A 111 -11.40 -12.60 10.15
N PHE A 112 -11.01 -12.09 8.96
CA PHE A 112 -9.76 -12.51 8.32
C PHE A 112 -8.52 -12.03 9.10
N ALA A 113 -8.56 -10.83 9.67
CA ALA A 113 -7.47 -10.31 10.51
C ALA A 113 -7.25 -11.16 11.78
N LEU A 114 -8.32 -11.53 12.49
CA LEU A 114 -8.25 -12.39 13.67
C LEU A 114 -7.77 -13.81 13.34
N ARG A 115 -8.12 -14.31 12.14
CA ARG A 115 -7.61 -15.58 11.60
C ARG A 115 -6.20 -15.46 11.00
N LYS A 116 -5.57 -14.29 11.09
CA LYS A 116 -4.21 -13.97 10.58
C LYS A 116 -4.05 -14.26 9.08
N ARG A 117 -5.15 -14.22 8.32
CA ARG A 117 -5.14 -14.39 6.86
C ARG A 117 -4.97 -13.03 6.18
N TRP A 118 -3.74 -12.51 6.19
CA TRP A 118 -3.44 -11.14 5.78
C TRP A 118 -3.75 -10.80 4.32
N LEU A 119 -3.56 -11.73 3.38
CA LEU A 119 -3.85 -11.46 1.97
C LEU A 119 -5.37 -11.27 1.71
N PRO A 120 -6.27 -12.12 2.21
CA PRO A 120 -7.70 -11.82 2.24
C PRO A 120 -8.06 -10.56 3.00
N THR A 121 -7.42 -10.29 4.15
CA THR A 121 -7.63 -9.03 4.89
C THR A 121 -7.33 -7.83 4.01
N LEU A 122 -6.21 -7.85 3.26
CA LEU A 122 -5.84 -6.77 2.35
C LEU A 122 -6.84 -6.62 1.19
N ALA A 123 -7.30 -7.72 0.59
CA ALA A 123 -8.30 -7.69 -0.47
C ALA A 123 -9.62 -7.06 0.01
N VAL A 124 -10.08 -7.41 1.21
CA VAL A 124 -11.27 -6.82 1.84
C VAL A 124 -11.04 -5.35 2.19
N PHE A 125 -9.86 -5.00 2.69
CA PHE A 125 -9.49 -3.63 3.07
C PHE A 125 -9.59 -2.64 1.90
N VAL A 126 -9.31 -3.07 0.67
CA VAL A 126 -9.33 -2.21 -0.53
C VAL A 126 -10.74 -1.97 -1.08
N LEU A 127 -11.74 -2.76 -0.71
CA LEU A 127 -13.12 -2.66 -1.23
C LEU A 127 -13.75 -1.26 -1.19
N PRO A 128 -13.55 -0.40 -0.16
CA PRO A 128 -14.11 0.96 -0.12
C PRO A 128 -13.73 1.85 -1.32
N VAL A 129 -12.64 1.53 -2.03
CA VAL A 129 -12.28 2.23 -3.29
C VAL A 129 -13.40 2.15 -4.33
N GLY A 130 -14.16 1.06 -4.37
CA GLY A 130 -15.31 0.93 -5.27
C GLY A 130 -16.43 1.90 -4.96
N GLY A 131 -16.68 2.21 -3.68
CA GLY A 131 -17.65 3.24 -3.27
C GLY A 131 -17.22 4.63 -3.71
N LEU A 132 -15.92 4.94 -3.64
CA LEU A 132 -15.38 6.19 -4.18
C LEU A 132 -15.56 6.29 -5.70
N ILE A 133 -15.27 5.21 -6.42
CA ILE A 133 -15.45 5.14 -7.88
C ILE A 133 -16.93 5.31 -8.24
N ASN A 134 -17.83 4.62 -7.53
CA ASN A 134 -19.28 4.75 -7.71
C ASN A 134 -19.73 6.21 -7.56
N ASN A 135 -19.30 6.88 -6.49
CA ASN A 135 -19.65 8.27 -6.25
C ASN A 135 -19.08 9.22 -7.33
N VAL A 136 -17.84 8.97 -7.79
CA VAL A 136 -17.23 9.75 -8.88
C VAL A 136 -18.04 9.60 -10.16
N ILE A 137 -18.40 8.37 -10.54
CA ILE A 137 -19.20 8.12 -11.75
C ILE A 137 -20.57 8.78 -11.63
N GLY A 138 -21.27 8.55 -10.52
CA GLY A 138 -22.63 9.04 -10.35
C GLY A 138 -22.73 10.56 -10.26
N GLU A 139 -21.98 11.19 -9.34
CA GLU A 139 -22.13 12.62 -9.08
C GLU A 139 -21.42 13.51 -10.12
N TYR A 140 -20.32 13.04 -10.73
CA TYR A 140 -19.45 13.91 -11.52
C TYR A 140 -19.33 13.54 -13.00
N ILE A 141 -19.65 12.30 -13.37
CA ILE A 141 -19.58 11.85 -14.78
C ILE A 141 -20.96 11.79 -15.40
N VAL A 142 -21.92 11.15 -14.71
CA VAL A 142 -23.24 10.83 -15.29
C VAL A 142 -24.32 11.81 -14.87
N GLY A 143 -24.52 12.04 -13.56
CA GLY A 143 -25.54 12.99 -13.07
C GLY A 143 -26.99 12.59 -13.37
N ARG A 144 -27.27 11.31 -13.66
CA ARG A 144 -28.60 10.80 -14.01
C ARG A 144 -29.54 10.75 -12.80
N THR A 145 -30.78 11.19 -12.99
CA THR A 145 -31.86 11.19 -11.99
C THR A 145 -32.49 9.81 -11.81
N ARG A 146 -33.14 9.59 -10.66
CA ARG A 146 -33.82 8.33 -10.32
C ARG A 146 -35.19 8.22 -11.00
N PRO A 147 -35.81 7.03 -11.00
CA PRO A 147 -37.15 6.81 -11.57
C PRO A 147 -38.21 7.77 -11.02
N ASP A 148 -38.95 8.39 -11.95
CA ASP A 148 -39.97 9.40 -11.65
C ASP A 148 -41.30 8.74 -11.22
N PRO A 149 -41.97 9.24 -10.16
CA PRO A 149 -43.27 8.75 -9.70
C PRO A 149 -44.37 8.73 -10.78
N ASP A 150 -44.29 9.61 -11.78
CA ASP A 150 -45.29 9.67 -12.86
C ASP A 150 -45.12 8.53 -13.89
N LEU A 151 -43.99 7.83 -13.87
CA LEU A 151 -43.63 6.79 -14.84
C LEU A 151 -43.76 5.35 -14.31
N VAL A 152 -43.74 5.16 -12.98
CA VAL A 152 -43.64 3.84 -12.35
C VAL A 152 -44.44 3.76 -11.03
N THR A 153 -44.80 2.54 -10.62
CA THR A 153 -45.71 2.30 -9.49
C THR A 153 -45.08 2.53 -8.10
N ARG A 154 -43.78 2.32 -7.95
CA ARG A 154 -43.02 2.52 -6.70
C ARG A 154 -41.80 3.38 -6.96
N THR A 155 -41.47 4.26 -6.00
CA THR A 155 -40.31 5.15 -6.03
C THR A 155 -39.77 5.42 -4.62
N VAL A 156 -38.57 5.99 -4.56
CA VAL A 156 -37.89 6.41 -3.32
C VAL A 156 -37.89 7.95 -3.25
N PRO A 157 -38.01 8.58 -2.05
CA PRO A 157 -38.22 10.03 -1.93
C PRO A 157 -37.15 10.94 -2.52
N ASP A 158 -35.94 10.44 -2.76
CA ASP A 158 -34.76 11.21 -3.14
C ASP A 158 -34.49 11.12 -4.64
N ILE A 159 -35.39 11.73 -5.44
CA ILE A 159 -35.41 11.60 -6.91
C ILE A 159 -34.24 12.34 -7.58
N ALA A 160 -33.75 13.41 -6.96
CA ALA A 160 -32.66 14.24 -7.46
C ALA A 160 -31.26 13.67 -7.18
N ALA A 161 -31.16 12.59 -6.39
CA ALA A 161 -29.88 11.91 -6.15
C ALA A 161 -29.39 11.17 -7.39
N ALA A 162 -28.07 11.03 -7.51
CA ALA A 162 -27.46 10.25 -8.59
C ALA A 162 -27.98 8.80 -8.61
N SER A 163 -28.49 8.37 -9.76
CA SER A 163 -29.05 7.04 -9.97
C SER A 163 -28.02 6.04 -10.50
N PHE A 164 -27.18 6.44 -11.45
CA PHE A 164 -26.23 5.53 -12.09
C PHE A 164 -24.81 5.64 -11.50
N PRO A 165 -24.08 4.53 -11.30
CA PRO A 165 -24.57 3.16 -11.15
C PRO A 165 -25.11 2.96 -9.72
N SER A 166 -25.97 1.96 -9.52
CA SER A 166 -26.49 1.67 -8.16
C SER A 166 -25.38 1.28 -7.17
N GLY A 167 -25.16 2.11 -6.15
CA GLY A 167 -24.15 1.85 -5.11
C GLY A 167 -24.43 0.60 -4.25
N HIS A 168 -25.70 0.27 -3.99
CA HIS A 168 -26.08 -0.93 -3.22
C HIS A 168 -25.70 -2.20 -3.98
N VAL A 169 -26.02 -2.24 -5.27
CA VAL A 169 -25.71 -3.40 -6.14
C VAL A 169 -24.21 -3.51 -6.32
N MET A 170 -23.52 -2.41 -6.61
CA MET A 170 -22.07 -2.41 -6.80
C MET A 170 -21.33 -2.85 -5.53
N GLY A 171 -21.73 -2.36 -4.36
CA GLY A 171 -21.20 -2.80 -3.07
C GLY A 171 -21.47 -4.28 -2.79
N ALA A 172 -22.68 -4.76 -3.12
CA ALA A 172 -23.03 -6.18 -2.98
C ALA A 172 -22.17 -7.08 -3.87
N VAL A 173 -22.00 -6.73 -5.15
CA VAL A 173 -21.14 -7.45 -6.09
C VAL A 173 -19.72 -7.53 -5.56
N MET A 174 -19.17 -6.41 -5.10
CA MET A 174 -17.78 -6.36 -4.63
C MET A 174 -17.57 -7.19 -3.36
N LEU A 175 -18.38 -7.00 -2.31
CA LEU A 175 -18.19 -7.70 -1.04
C LEU A 175 -18.56 -9.17 -1.13
N TYR A 176 -19.80 -9.48 -1.55
CA TYR A 176 -20.28 -10.86 -1.60
C TYR A 176 -19.64 -11.65 -2.74
N GLY A 177 -19.25 -10.99 -3.84
CA GLY A 177 -18.47 -11.61 -4.91
C GLY A 177 -17.04 -11.94 -4.48
N LEU A 178 -16.40 -11.10 -3.64
CA LEU A 178 -15.12 -11.46 -3.05
C LEU A 178 -15.26 -12.63 -2.07
N ILE A 179 -16.32 -12.66 -1.25
CA ILE A 179 -16.62 -13.79 -0.36
C ILE A 179 -16.84 -15.08 -1.19
N PHE A 180 -17.58 -14.98 -2.30
CA PHE A 180 -17.82 -16.09 -3.22
C PHE A 180 -16.50 -16.67 -3.74
N PHE A 181 -15.59 -15.79 -4.18
CA PHE A 181 -14.27 -16.17 -4.66
C PHE A 181 -13.42 -16.81 -3.55
N LEU A 182 -13.35 -16.17 -2.37
CA LEU A 182 -12.53 -16.67 -1.24
C LEU A 182 -13.05 -17.99 -0.67
N ALA A 183 -14.35 -18.30 -0.83
CA ALA A 183 -14.92 -19.58 -0.43
C ALA A 183 -14.28 -20.78 -1.17
N ASN A 184 -13.66 -20.57 -2.33
CA ASN A 184 -12.91 -21.63 -3.03
C ASN A 184 -11.76 -22.22 -2.21
N SER A 185 -11.21 -21.43 -1.27
CA SER A 185 -10.15 -21.89 -0.34
C SER A 185 -10.65 -22.81 0.78
N LEU A 186 -11.95 -23.06 0.89
CA LEU A 186 -12.51 -23.92 1.92
C LEU A 186 -12.46 -25.40 1.53
N PRO A 187 -11.92 -26.28 2.40
CA PRO A 187 -11.80 -27.71 2.10
C PRO A 187 -13.16 -28.41 2.12
N ASN A 188 -14.11 -27.94 2.93
CA ASN A 188 -15.45 -28.52 3.00
C ASN A 188 -16.31 -28.03 1.83
N ARG A 189 -16.64 -28.94 0.91
CA ARG A 189 -17.45 -28.67 -0.29
C ARG A 189 -18.81 -28.04 0.03
N TRP A 190 -19.47 -28.47 1.10
CA TRP A 190 -20.82 -28.00 1.42
C TRP A 190 -20.76 -26.58 1.95
N MET A 191 -19.81 -26.28 2.84
CA MET A 191 -19.59 -24.93 3.34
C MET A 191 -19.20 -23.96 2.21
N ARG A 192 -18.33 -24.40 1.28
CA ARG A 192 -17.98 -23.66 0.07
C ARG A 192 -19.22 -23.33 -0.78
N LEU A 193 -20.00 -24.34 -1.14
CA LEU A 193 -21.19 -24.17 -1.97
C LEU A 193 -22.25 -23.32 -1.28
N SER A 194 -22.49 -23.52 0.03
CA SER A 194 -23.45 -22.71 0.78
C SER A 194 -23.08 -21.23 0.78
N LEU A 195 -21.80 -20.89 0.96
CA LEU A 195 -21.34 -19.50 0.90
C LEU A 195 -21.44 -18.93 -0.51
N GLN A 196 -21.11 -19.71 -1.53
CA GLN A 196 -21.22 -19.30 -2.93
C GLN A 196 -22.68 -19.01 -3.32
N VAL A 197 -23.59 -19.92 -2.98
CA VAL A 197 -25.02 -19.75 -3.22
C VAL A 197 -25.56 -18.56 -2.43
N ALA A 198 -25.21 -18.42 -1.14
CA ALA A 198 -25.65 -17.30 -0.32
C ALA A 198 -25.17 -15.95 -0.88
N SER A 199 -23.90 -15.85 -1.28
CA SER A 199 -23.35 -14.65 -1.93
C SER A 199 -24.08 -14.32 -3.23
N GLY A 200 -24.28 -15.31 -4.11
CA GLY A 200 -24.99 -15.12 -5.37
C GLY A 200 -26.43 -14.66 -5.18
N LEU A 201 -27.13 -15.25 -4.20
CA LEU A 201 -28.50 -14.86 -3.84
C LEU A 201 -28.57 -13.42 -3.33
N VAL A 202 -27.64 -12.99 -2.48
CA VAL A 202 -27.61 -11.59 -2.02
C VAL A 202 -27.40 -10.63 -3.20
N ILE A 203 -26.44 -10.92 -4.08
CA ILE A 203 -26.14 -10.09 -5.27
C ILE A 203 -27.38 -9.96 -6.19
N ALA A 204 -28.06 -11.07 -6.46
CA ALA A 204 -29.26 -11.09 -7.31
C ALA A 204 -30.44 -10.39 -6.62
N ALA A 205 -30.68 -10.70 -5.34
CA ALA A 205 -31.77 -10.12 -4.56
C ALA A 205 -31.61 -8.61 -4.40
N THR A 206 -30.39 -8.09 -4.27
CA THR A 206 -30.14 -6.64 -4.18
C THR A 206 -30.52 -5.93 -5.48
N GLY A 207 -30.15 -6.47 -6.64
CA GLY A 207 -30.56 -5.89 -7.93
C GLY A 207 -32.08 -5.88 -8.10
N PHE A 208 -32.72 -7.02 -7.81
CA PHE A 208 -34.18 -7.12 -7.81
C PHE A 208 -34.83 -6.09 -6.88
N ALA A 209 -34.36 -6.01 -5.62
CA ALA A 209 -34.88 -5.08 -4.62
C ALA A 209 -34.79 -3.62 -5.08
N ARG A 210 -33.69 -3.21 -5.72
CA ARG A 210 -33.51 -1.83 -6.21
C ARG A 210 -34.51 -1.46 -7.32
N ILE A 211 -34.81 -2.38 -8.23
CA ILE A 211 -35.79 -2.17 -9.31
C ILE A 211 -37.21 -2.19 -8.72
N TRP A 212 -37.51 -3.17 -7.86
CA TRP A 212 -38.83 -3.33 -7.24
C TRP A 212 -39.21 -2.15 -6.34
N GLU A 213 -38.27 -1.59 -5.59
CA GLU A 213 -38.51 -0.41 -4.73
C GLU A 213 -38.62 0.89 -5.52
N GLY A 214 -38.21 0.90 -6.79
CA GLY A 214 -38.16 2.14 -7.55
C GLY A 214 -36.97 3.03 -7.28
N ALA A 215 -35.89 2.45 -6.74
CA ALA A 215 -34.71 3.21 -6.34
C ALA A 215 -33.78 3.52 -7.52
N HIS A 216 -33.76 2.65 -8.54
CA HIS A 216 -32.84 2.71 -9.66
C HIS A 216 -33.47 2.12 -10.92
N TRP A 217 -33.06 2.63 -12.08
CA TRP A 217 -33.43 2.05 -13.36
C TRP A 217 -32.77 0.67 -13.56
N PRO A 218 -33.38 -0.26 -14.32
CA PRO A 218 -32.75 -1.53 -14.67
C PRO A 218 -31.34 -1.39 -15.25
N THR A 219 -31.08 -0.41 -16.12
CA THR A 219 -29.71 -0.13 -16.60
C THR A 219 -28.73 0.32 -15.53
N ASP A 220 -29.18 1.00 -14.47
CA ASP A 220 -28.30 1.40 -13.35
C ASP A 220 -27.84 0.19 -12.55
N VAL A 221 -28.71 -0.82 -12.45
CA VAL A 221 -28.41 -2.10 -11.82
C VAL A 221 -27.46 -2.92 -12.69
N LEU A 222 -27.70 -2.99 -14.00
CA LEU A 222 -26.77 -3.62 -14.95
C LEU A 222 -25.40 -2.93 -14.97
N GLY A 223 -25.38 -1.59 -14.93
CA GLY A 223 -24.17 -0.80 -14.86
C GLY A 223 -23.40 -1.04 -13.57
N ALA A 224 -24.11 -1.20 -12.45
CA ALA A 224 -23.52 -1.59 -11.17
C ALA A 224 -22.94 -3.01 -11.17
N TYR A 225 -23.61 -3.97 -11.82
CA TYR A 225 -23.06 -5.32 -12.03
C TYR A 225 -21.78 -5.28 -12.86
N ALA A 226 -21.76 -4.50 -13.94
CA ALA A 226 -20.61 -4.37 -14.83
C ALA A 226 -19.42 -3.68 -14.13
N TRP A 227 -19.63 -2.50 -13.52
CA TRP A 227 -18.58 -1.77 -12.79
C TRP A 227 -18.10 -2.51 -11.55
N GLY A 228 -19.02 -3.03 -10.74
CA GLY A 228 -18.68 -3.82 -9.55
C GLY A 228 -17.91 -5.09 -9.92
N GLY A 229 -18.34 -5.77 -10.98
CA GLY A 229 -17.66 -6.95 -11.52
C GLY A 229 -16.27 -6.63 -12.06
N LEU A 230 -16.11 -5.54 -12.83
CA LEU A 230 -14.82 -5.11 -13.37
C LEU A 230 -13.80 -4.89 -12.26
N ILE A 231 -14.19 -4.14 -11.22
CA ILE A 231 -13.32 -3.86 -10.07
C ILE A 231 -13.02 -5.16 -9.31
N LEU A 232 -14.02 -6.00 -9.09
CA LEU A 232 -13.85 -7.29 -8.42
C LEU A 232 -12.88 -8.19 -9.18
N VAL A 233 -12.99 -8.30 -10.51
CA VAL A 233 -12.07 -9.06 -11.36
C VAL A 233 -10.65 -8.51 -11.22
N GLY A 234 -10.48 -7.19 -11.19
CA GLY A 234 -9.18 -6.56 -10.92
C GLY A 234 -8.60 -6.94 -9.55
N ILE A 235 -9.41 -6.94 -8.50
CA ILE A 235 -9.01 -7.35 -7.15
C ILE A 235 -8.67 -8.84 -7.11
N VAL A 236 -9.47 -9.71 -7.72
CA VAL A 236 -9.24 -11.16 -7.79
C VAL A 236 -7.98 -11.47 -8.60
N ALA A 237 -7.76 -10.78 -9.72
CA ALA A 237 -6.56 -10.94 -10.53
C ALA A 237 -5.31 -10.46 -9.79
N ALA A 238 -5.40 -9.41 -8.97
CA ALA A 238 -4.31 -9.00 -8.08
C ALA A 238 -4.10 -10.01 -6.95
N TYR A 239 -5.18 -10.48 -6.31
CA TYR A 239 -5.13 -11.46 -5.23
C TYR A 239 -4.47 -12.76 -5.70
N THR A 240 -4.93 -13.33 -6.80
CA THR A 240 -4.40 -14.58 -7.38
C THR A 240 -2.95 -14.45 -7.80
N ARG A 241 -2.57 -13.34 -8.44
CA ARG A 241 -1.15 -13.08 -8.76
C ARG A 241 -0.30 -12.96 -7.51
N ILE A 242 -0.77 -12.24 -6.48
CA ILE A 242 -0.03 -12.11 -5.21
C ILE A 242 0.01 -13.45 -4.47
N GLU A 243 -1.04 -14.26 -4.50
CA GLU A 243 -1.12 -15.56 -3.84
C GLU A 243 -0.24 -16.61 -4.53
N ALA A 244 -0.32 -16.72 -5.86
CA ALA A 244 0.54 -17.61 -6.66
C ALA A 244 2.00 -17.20 -6.54
N ALA A 245 2.25 -15.90 -6.60
CA ALA A 245 3.58 -15.39 -6.37
C ALA A 245 3.96 -15.52 -4.89
N ALA A 246 3.07 -15.67 -3.89
CA ALA A 246 3.46 -15.64 -2.46
C ALA A 246 4.47 -16.73 -2.06
N GLY A 247 4.51 -17.84 -2.81
CA GLY A 247 5.53 -18.90 -2.67
C GLY A 247 6.91 -18.55 -3.27
N HIS A 248 6.96 -17.67 -4.27
CA HIS A 248 8.17 -17.23 -5.00
C HIS A 248 8.49 -15.75 -4.83
N LEU A 249 7.61 -15.02 -4.15
CA LEU A 249 7.72 -13.60 -3.95
C LEU A 249 8.87 -13.45 -2.96
N PRO A 250 9.96 -12.76 -3.36
CA PRO A 250 11.08 -12.49 -2.48
C PRO A 250 10.68 -11.46 -1.43
N PHE A 251 9.43 -11.42 -0.98
CA PHE A 251 8.96 -10.46 0.00
C PHE A 251 9.54 -10.82 1.36
N VAL A 252 9.43 -12.05 1.85
CA VAL A 252 9.80 -12.36 3.24
C VAL A 252 11.15 -13.07 3.38
N HIS A 253 11.56 -13.90 2.43
CA HIS A 253 12.77 -14.70 2.51
C HIS A 253 13.96 -14.05 1.81
N SER A 254 15.18 -14.43 2.21
CA SER A 254 16.40 -14.00 1.51
C SER A 254 16.39 -14.51 0.08
N GLY A 255 16.95 -13.72 -0.84
CA GLY A 255 17.17 -14.20 -2.20
C GLY A 255 18.19 -15.34 -2.21
N GLN A 256 18.06 -16.27 -3.16
CA GLN A 256 19.07 -17.30 -3.35
C GLN A 256 20.43 -16.66 -3.66
N VAL A 257 21.46 -17.15 -2.97
CA VAL A 257 22.86 -16.79 -3.22
C VAL A 257 23.47 -18.02 -3.89
N PRO A 258 24.22 -17.89 -5.00
CA PRO A 258 24.97 -19.01 -5.55
C PRO A 258 25.90 -19.57 -4.47
N HIS A 259 25.79 -20.87 -4.20
CA HIS A 259 26.67 -21.59 -3.28
C HIS A 259 26.66 -23.07 -3.65
N ASP A 260 27.63 -23.81 -3.14
CA ASP A 260 27.63 -25.27 -3.26
C ASP A 260 26.48 -25.86 -2.43
N GLU A 261 25.47 -26.42 -3.09
CA GLU A 261 24.32 -27.04 -2.42
C GLU A 261 24.70 -28.28 -1.60
N SER A 262 25.86 -28.89 -1.89
CA SER A 262 26.37 -30.02 -1.10
C SER A 262 26.92 -29.57 0.27
N GLN A 263 27.29 -28.29 0.39
CA GLN A 263 27.69 -27.71 1.66
C GLN A 263 26.46 -27.47 2.52
N ARG A 264 26.57 -27.79 3.82
CA ARG A 264 25.50 -27.51 4.77
C ARG A 264 25.21 -26.01 4.78
N HIS A 265 23.95 -25.66 4.59
CA HIS A 265 23.49 -24.27 4.55
C HIS A 265 22.11 -24.13 5.18
N ALA A 266 21.74 -22.90 5.54
CA ALA A 266 20.41 -22.55 6.04
C ALA A 266 19.97 -21.18 5.52
N HIS A 267 18.68 -21.01 5.28
CA HIS A 267 18.12 -19.73 4.84
C HIS A 267 17.47 -18.99 6.01
N ALA A 268 18.04 -17.83 6.34
CA ALA A 268 17.46 -16.88 7.28
C ALA A 268 16.59 -15.85 6.52
N LEU A 269 15.85 -15.00 7.27
CA LEU A 269 14.96 -13.99 6.68
C LEU A 269 15.67 -13.03 5.73
N THR A 270 16.92 -12.66 6.04
CA THR A 270 17.70 -11.65 5.31
C THR A 270 19.03 -12.14 4.77
N SER A 271 19.39 -13.40 5.03
CA SER A 271 20.70 -13.95 4.68
C SER A 271 20.62 -15.44 4.38
N THR A 272 21.66 -15.95 3.72
CA THR A 272 21.96 -17.37 3.61
C THR A 272 23.16 -17.65 4.50
N VAL A 273 23.06 -18.68 5.34
CA VAL A 273 24.08 -19.10 6.30
C VAL A 273 24.76 -20.33 5.74
N ILE A 274 26.07 -20.25 5.55
CA ILE A 274 26.91 -21.31 4.99
C ILE A 274 27.81 -21.82 6.12
N PHE A 275 27.80 -23.13 6.35
CA PHE A 275 28.53 -23.76 7.44
C PHE A 275 29.83 -24.38 6.91
N ASP A 276 30.96 -24.00 7.50
CA ASP A 276 32.27 -24.61 7.25
C ASP A 276 32.78 -25.23 8.55
N GLU A 277 32.39 -26.49 8.76
CA GLU A 277 32.74 -27.23 9.98
C GLU A 277 34.25 -27.52 10.05
N ALA A 278 34.93 -27.66 8.91
CA ALA A 278 36.37 -27.92 8.85
C ALA A 278 37.19 -26.69 9.26
N ALA A 279 36.76 -25.50 8.83
CA ALA A 279 37.36 -24.23 9.26
C ALA A 279 36.85 -23.78 10.65
N GLY A 280 35.81 -24.41 11.19
CA GLY A 280 35.16 -23.99 12.43
C GLY A 280 34.45 -22.63 12.30
N THR A 281 33.92 -22.31 11.11
CA THR A 281 33.31 -21.01 10.83
C THR A 281 31.91 -21.11 10.21
N VAL A 282 31.17 -20.02 10.33
CA VAL A 282 29.86 -19.81 9.70
C VAL A 282 29.91 -18.50 8.95
N THR A 283 29.56 -18.54 7.67
CA THR A 283 29.51 -17.37 6.80
C THR A 283 28.06 -16.99 6.53
N LYS A 284 27.65 -15.83 7.01
CA LYS A 284 26.30 -15.28 6.84
C LYS A 284 26.30 -14.26 5.71
N VAL A 285 25.85 -14.67 4.53
CA VAL A 285 25.79 -13.84 3.32
C VAL A 285 24.46 -13.12 3.24
N TYR A 286 24.48 -11.78 3.25
CA TYR A 286 23.25 -10.98 3.28
C TYR A 286 22.66 -10.81 1.89
N ASN A 287 21.39 -11.16 1.74
CA ASN A 287 20.61 -10.98 0.53
C ASN A 287 19.13 -10.78 0.89
N PRO A 288 18.78 -9.65 1.52
CA PRO A 288 17.44 -9.44 2.04
C PRO A 288 16.40 -9.39 0.94
N GLY A 289 15.25 -10.01 1.19
CA GLY A 289 14.06 -9.87 0.36
C GLY A 289 13.53 -8.43 0.32
N PHE A 290 12.53 -8.20 -0.53
CA PHE A 290 11.86 -6.92 -0.68
C PHE A 290 11.22 -6.41 0.61
N LEU A 291 10.59 -7.24 1.47
CA LEU A 291 9.92 -6.75 2.68
C LEU A 291 10.92 -6.20 3.70
N PRO A 292 12.01 -6.91 4.08
CA PRO A 292 13.05 -6.31 4.93
C PRO A 292 13.62 -5.02 4.32
N ARG A 293 13.90 -4.99 3.01
CA ARG A 293 14.38 -3.78 2.31
C ARG A 293 13.38 -2.63 2.35
N ALA A 294 12.10 -2.91 2.09
CA ALA A 294 11.02 -1.94 2.09
C ALA A 294 10.76 -1.41 3.49
N LEU A 295 10.69 -2.27 4.51
CA LEU A 295 10.52 -1.87 5.91
C LEU A 295 11.70 -1.03 6.39
N TYR A 296 12.93 -1.43 6.06
CA TYR A 296 14.12 -0.64 6.38
C TYR A 296 14.11 0.70 5.67
N TRP A 297 13.77 0.73 4.39
CA TRP A 297 13.67 1.97 3.63
C TRP A 297 12.55 2.88 4.14
N LEU A 298 11.39 2.35 4.54
CA LEU A 298 10.33 3.13 5.18
C LEU A 298 10.78 3.73 6.51
N ALA A 299 11.59 2.99 7.28
CA ALA A 299 12.10 3.41 8.57
C ALA A 299 13.24 4.44 8.45
N PHE A 300 14.23 4.20 7.60
CA PHE A 300 15.48 4.97 7.55
C PHE A 300 15.67 5.78 6.27
N GLN A 301 14.88 5.53 5.22
CA GLN A 301 15.03 6.11 3.87
C GLN A 301 16.40 5.82 3.24
N ALA A 302 17.01 4.71 3.66
CA ALA A 302 18.29 4.18 3.19
C ALA A 302 18.13 2.72 2.72
N GLY A 303 19.13 2.20 2.00
CA GLY A 303 19.20 0.77 1.67
C GLY A 303 19.39 -0.08 2.92
N PHE A 304 19.08 -1.38 2.85
CA PHE A 304 19.31 -2.30 3.97
C PHE A 304 20.82 -2.36 4.27
N PRO A 305 21.25 -2.14 5.53
CA PRO A 305 22.62 -1.76 5.83
C PRO A 305 23.59 -2.92 5.58
N TYR A 306 23.19 -4.14 5.97
CA TYR A 306 24.05 -5.31 5.82
C TYR A 306 24.15 -5.85 4.39
N GLU A 307 23.41 -5.30 3.42
CA GLU A 307 23.48 -5.72 2.01
C GLU A 307 24.69 -5.10 1.29
N GLY A 308 25.00 -3.82 1.55
CA GLY A 308 26.00 -3.07 0.78
C GLY A 308 26.85 -2.09 1.58
N ASN A 309 26.69 -2.02 2.90
CA ASN A 309 27.49 -1.15 3.75
C ASN A 309 28.46 -1.98 4.61
N ARG A 310 29.73 -2.01 4.20
CA ARG A 310 30.81 -2.72 4.92
C ARG A 310 30.97 -2.19 6.35
N THR A 311 30.91 -0.87 6.55
CA THR A 311 31.00 -0.23 7.88
C THR A 311 29.86 -0.68 8.80
N ALA A 312 28.66 -0.91 8.27
CA ALA A 312 27.54 -1.44 9.07
C ALA A 312 27.81 -2.87 9.55
N LEU A 313 28.40 -3.73 8.70
CA LEU A 313 28.77 -5.09 9.08
C LEU A 313 29.96 -5.11 10.04
N GLU A 314 30.94 -4.23 9.87
CA GLU A 314 32.04 -4.05 10.82
C GLU A 314 31.53 -3.60 12.19
N ALA A 315 30.57 -2.68 12.23
CA ALA A 315 29.87 -2.30 13.47
C ALA A 315 29.15 -3.50 14.09
N ALA A 316 28.54 -4.38 13.29
CA ALA A 316 27.91 -5.60 13.78
C ALA A 316 28.93 -6.60 14.37
N VAL A 317 30.08 -6.82 13.71
CA VAL A 317 31.20 -7.63 14.21
C VAL A 317 31.66 -7.11 15.58
N LEU A 318 31.91 -5.80 15.69
CA LEU A 318 32.37 -5.16 16.92
C LEU A 318 31.32 -5.23 18.02
N ARG A 319 30.04 -5.02 17.69
CA ARG A 319 28.93 -5.18 18.63
C ARG A 319 28.86 -6.59 19.19
N ARG A 320 29.00 -7.61 18.32
CA ARG A 320 28.97 -9.02 18.74
C ARG A 320 30.14 -9.35 19.66
N ASN A 321 31.35 -8.92 19.33
CA ASN A 321 32.55 -9.16 20.13
C ASN A 321 32.55 -8.39 21.45
N LEU A 322 32.10 -7.12 21.46
CA LEU A 322 31.88 -6.34 22.68
C LEU A 322 30.92 -7.05 23.62
N THR A 323 29.83 -7.58 23.07
CA THR A 323 28.84 -8.33 23.84
C THR A 323 29.43 -9.64 24.38
N GLY A 324 30.26 -10.34 23.59
CA GLY A 324 30.96 -11.54 24.04
C GLY A 324 31.82 -11.28 25.29
N LEU A 325 32.63 -10.22 25.27
CA LEU A 325 33.47 -9.81 26.41
C LEU A 325 32.63 -9.43 27.64
N LEU A 326 31.50 -8.74 27.45
CA LEU A 326 30.57 -8.43 28.53
C LEU A 326 29.91 -9.70 29.11
N THR A 327 29.59 -10.69 28.28
CA THR A 327 29.05 -11.95 28.77
C THR A 327 30.07 -12.79 29.52
N GLU A 328 31.35 -12.71 29.14
CA GLU A 328 32.46 -13.33 29.88
C GLU A 328 32.56 -12.74 31.29
N TYR A 329 32.43 -11.42 31.43
CA TYR A 329 32.34 -10.77 32.74
C TYR A 329 31.10 -11.22 33.53
N TRP A 330 29.94 -11.31 32.87
CA TRP A 330 28.66 -11.60 33.52
C TRP A 330 28.48 -13.05 33.96
N PHE A 331 29.01 -13.99 33.20
CA PHE A 331 28.75 -15.43 33.34
C PHE A 331 30.02 -16.26 33.52
N GLY A 332 31.20 -15.64 33.51
CA GLY A 332 32.50 -16.33 33.55
C GLY A 332 32.91 -16.99 32.24
N GLU A 333 32.06 -16.94 31.21
CA GLU A 333 32.35 -17.49 29.89
C GLU A 333 31.67 -16.67 28.79
N ASN A 334 32.26 -16.67 27.59
CA ASN A 334 31.67 -15.97 26.45
C ASN A 334 30.40 -16.69 25.95
N ARG A 335 29.24 -16.04 26.15
CA ARG A 335 27.91 -16.53 25.77
C ARG A 335 27.49 -16.11 24.37
N VAL A 336 28.36 -15.51 23.56
CA VAL A 336 28.07 -15.06 22.19
C VAL A 336 29.12 -15.60 21.23
N ALA A 337 28.68 -16.15 20.11
CA ALA A 337 29.57 -16.62 19.05
C ALA A 337 30.50 -15.47 18.58
N ARG A 338 31.81 -15.73 18.53
CA ARG A 338 32.77 -14.70 18.11
C ARG A 338 32.56 -14.33 16.64
N ALA A 339 32.60 -13.04 16.30
CA ALA A 339 32.65 -12.60 14.91
C ALA A 339 34.10 -12.34 14.49
N TYR A 340 34.55 -12.97 13.41
CA TYR A 340 35.91 -12.85 12.91
C TYR A 340 36.10 -11.66 11.97
N GLY A 341 35.07 -11.30 11.20
CA GLY A 341 35.16 -10.15 10.30
C GLY A 341 34.13 -10.17 9.18
N VAL A 342 34.39 -9.33 8.17
CA VAL A 342 33.53 -9.13 7.01
C VAL A 342 34.30 -9.51 5.75
N VAL A 343 33.77 -10.45 4.98
CA VAL A 343 34.35 -10.92 3.71
C VAL A 343 33.41 -10.62 2.55
N GLU A 344 33.92 -10.73 1.33
CA GLU A 344 33.09 -10.80 0.13
C GLU A 344 32.92 -12.26 -0.28
N TYR A 345 31.67 -12.64 -0.55
CA TYR A 345 31.27 -13.96 -1.01
C TYR A 345 30.36 -13.78 -2.23
N GLU A 346 30.79 -14.25 -3.40
CA GLU A 346 30.04 -14.12 -4.66
C GLU A 346 29.57 -12.67 -4.95
N GLY A 347 30.47 -11.70 -4.72
CA GLY A 347 30.19 -10.27 -4.93
C GLY A 347 29.26 -9.62 -3.90
N ARG A 348 28.97 -10.31 -2.78
CA ARG A 348 28.13 -9.81 -1.68
C ARG A 348 28.93 -9.75 -0.38
N LEU A 349 28.56 -8.81 0.49
CA LEU A 349 29.15 -8.76 1.82
C LEU A 349 28.60 -9.89 2.71
N ALA A 350 29.49 -10.51 3.46
CA ALA A 350 29.16 -11.59 4.38
C ALA A 350 29.87 -11.40 5.72
N LEU A 351 29.20 -11.77 6.81
CA LEU A 351 29.78 -11.79 8.15
C LEU A 351 30.27 -13.20 8.46
N VAL A 352 31.53 -13.35 8.84
CA VAL A 352 32.12 -14.63 9.25
C VAL A 352 32.19 -14.70 10.76
N SER A 353 31.66 -15.77 11.34
CA SER A 353 31.65 -16.00 12.78
C SER A 353 32.03 -17.44 13.15
N GLU A 354 32.26 -17.66 14.44
CA GLU A 354 32.49 -18.96 15.06
C GLU A 354 31.36 -19.95 14.72
N TYR A 355 31.73 -21.16 14.30
CA TYR A 355 30.82 -22.30 14.29
C TYR A 355 30.68 -22.84 15.71
N VAL A 356 29.49 -22.66 16.29
CA VAL A 356 29.18 -23.17 17.63
C VAL A 356 28.65 -24.59 17.53
N THR A 357 29.40 -25.55 18.04
CA THR A 357 28.95 -26.93 18.21
C THR A 357 27.92 -27.02 19.34
N GLY A 358 26.69 -27.37 18.99
CA GLY A 358 25.58 -27.49 19.93
C GLY A 358 24.28 -27.88 19.23
N HIS A 359 23.20 -27.96 20.00
CA HIS A 359 21.86 -28.28 19.49
C HIS A 359 20.83 -27.25 19.94
N ALA A 360 19.64 -27.29 19.35
CA ALA A 360 18.53 -26.46 19.83
C ALA A 360 18.23 -26.76 21.31
N PRO A 361 17.81 -25.77 22.13
CA PRO A 361 17.59 -25.98 23.55
C PRO A 361 16.57 -27.09 23.84
N ARG A 362 16.94 -28.07 24.68
CA ARG A 362 16.06 -29.19 25.08
C ARG A 362 14.88 -28.67 25.89
N ASN A 363 15.14 -27.75 26.81
CA ASN A 363 14.12 -27.08 27.61
C ASN A 363 13.93 -25.63 27.17
N ARG A 364 12.86 -25.37 26.41
CA ARG A 364 12.49 -24.02 25.95
C ARG A 364 12.18 -23.04 27.10
N ALA A 365 11.72 -23.52 28.26
CA ALA A 365 11.46 -22.65 29.41
C ALA A 365 12.77 -22.13 30.02
N SER A 366 13.76 -23.01 30.21
CA SER A 366 15.09 -22.64 30.68
C SER A 366 15.79 -21.67 29.73
N ALA A 367 15.73 -21.94 28.42
CA ALA A 367 16.28 -21.01 27.41
C ALA A 367 15.59 -19.64 27.45
N LYS A 368 14.26 -19.59 27.62
CA LYS A 368 13.54 -18.32 27.81
C LYS A 368 13.97 -17.59 29.07
N GLN A 369 14.20 -18.31 30.17
CA GLN A 369 14.65 -17.71 31.43
C GLN A 369 16.06 -17.12 31.28
N PHE A 370 16.97 -17.83 30.61
CA PHE A 370 18.27 -17.30 30.24
C PHE A 370 18.15 -16.01 29.41
N LEU A 371 17.27 -15.98 28.40
CA LEU A 371 17.01 -14.79 27.60
C LEU A 371 16.41 -13.63 28.42
N VAL A 372 15.57 -13.90 29.42
CA VAL A 372 15.06 -12.87 30.35
C VAL A 372 16.20 -12.22 31.13
N GLU A 373 17.09 -13.03 31.69
CA GLU A 373 18.25 -12.54 32.45
C GLU A 373 19.23 -11.78 31.56
N LEU A 374 19.59 -12.37 30.42
CA LEU A 374 20.50 -11.75 29.44
C LEU A 374 19.95 -10.40 28.96
N ARG A 375 18.66 -10.33 28.67
CA ARG A 375 17.98 -9.09 28.27
C ARG A 375 18.09 -8.01 29.36
N ALA A 376 17.93 -8.37 30.63
CA ALA A 376 18.03 -7.40 31.72
C ALA A 376 19.46 -6.80 31.80
N ARG A 377 20.49 -7.64 31.65
CA ARG A 377 21.90 -7.20 31.62
C ARG A 377 22.21 -6.34 30.40
N PHE A 378 21.73 -6.72 29.21
CA PHE A 378 21.84 -5.90 27.99
C PHE A 378 21.18 -4.54 28.16
N GLU A 379 19.97 -4.50 28.73
CA GLU A 379 19.27 -3.24 28.99
C GLU A 379 20.02 -2.37 30.01
N ALA A 380 20.65 -2.95 31.03
CA ALA A 380 21.50 -2.22 31.97
C ALA A 380 22.75 -1.62 31.27
N ALA A 381 23.45 -2.42 30.47
CA ALA A 381 24.67 -2.02 29.76
C ALA A 381 24.44 -1.22 28.47
N GLY A 382 23.18 -0.91 28.11
CA GLY A 382 22.86 -0.10 26.94
C GLY A 382 22.94 -0.83 25.59
N LEU A 383 22.94 -2.17 25.58
CA LEU A 383 22.97 -2.99 24.37
C LEU A 383 21.55 -3.20 23.76
N PRO A 384 21.45 -3.49 22.45
CA PRO A 384 20.17 -3.76 21.80
C PRO A 384 19.55 -5.07 22.27
N THR A 385 18.29 -5.02 22.70
CA THR A 385 17.61 -6.17 23.33
C THR A 385 16.69 -6.94 22.39
N TRP A 386 16.48 -6.46 21.16
CA TRP A 386 15.47 -7.02 20.26
C TRP A 386 15.71 -8.51 20.00
N GLN A 387 16.90 -8.89 19.51
CA GLN A 387 17.19 -10.27 19.09
C GLN A 387 17.21 -11.32 20.20
N ILE A 388 17.29 -10.88 21.45
CA ILE A 388 17.28 -11.74 22.64
C ILE A 388 15.98 -11.59 23.44
N ASN A 389 14.97 -10.88 22.91
CA ASN A 389 13.76 -10.61 23.65
C ASN A 389 12.90 -11.89 23.74
N PRO A 390 12.57 -12.41 24.94
CA PRO A 390 11.75 -13.63 25.07
C PRO A 390 10.34 -13.53 24.49
N ARG A 391 9.85 -12.30 24.25
CA ARG A 391 8.56 -12.03 23.59
C ARG A 391 8.64 -12.08 22.07
N GLN A 392 9.84 -12.01 21.49
CA GLN A 392 10.06 -12.20 20.06
C GLN A 392 9.92 -13.70 19.74
N PRO A 393 9.05 -14.11 18.80
CA PRO A 393 8.78 -15.52 18.53
C PRO A 393 10.01 -16.36 18.14
N ARG A 394 11.03 -15.72 17.56
CA ARG A 394 12.25 -16.36 17.03
C ARG A 394 13.51 -16.13 17.85
N ALA A 395 13.44 -15.44 19.00
CA ALA A 395 14.65 -15.19 19.81
C ALA A 395 15.33 -16.48 20.29
N ILE A 396 14.54 -17.55 20.52
CA ILE A 396 15.06 -18.86 20.92
C ILE A 396 15.84 -19.53 19.78
N ASP A 397 15.50 -19.24 18.52
CA ASP A 397 16.17 -19.84 17.35
C ASP A 397 17.62 -19.33 17.22
N ASN A 398 17.96 -18.22 17.89
CA ASN A 398 19.31 -17.66 17.97
C ASN A 398 20.14 -18.25 19.12
N VAL A 399 19.60 -19.21 19.89
CA VAL A 399 20.25 -19.82 21.05
C VAL A 399 20.58 -21.28 20.76
N LEU A 400 21.82 -21.67 20.97
CA LEU A 400 22.23 -23.08 21.03
C LEU A 400 22.55 -23.49 22.47
N GLU A 401 22.19 -24.72 22.80
CA GLU A 401 22.66 -25.41 23.99
C GLU A 401 23.94 -26.18 23.62
N THR A 402 25.04 -25.84 24.28
CA THR A 402 26.35 -26.49 24.12
C THR A 402 26.34 -27.86 24.80
N GLU A 403 27.32 -28.70 24.47
CA GLU A 403 27.47 -30.02 25.11
C GLU A 403 27.67 -29.94 26.63
N GLN A 404 28.18 -28.80 27.12
CA GLN A 404 28.36 -28.50 28.54
C GLN A 404 27.05 -28.07 29.24
N GLY A 405 25.91 -28.08 28.54
CA GLY A 405 24.61 -27.66 29.05
C GLY A 405 24.44 -26.14 29.16
N SER A 406 25.34 -25.39 28.54
CA SER A 406 25.42 -23.94 28.62
C SER A 406 24.76 -23.30 27.39
N TYR A 407 24.14 -22.12 27.51
CA TYR A 407 23.50 -21.46 26.36
C TYR A 407 24.43 -20.46 25.69
N LYS A 408 24.48 -20.47 24.35
CA LYS A 408 25.28 -19.55 23.53
C LYS A 408 24.43 -18.90 22.44
N ILE A 409 24.55 -17.58 22.29
CA ILE A 409 23.88 -16.79 21.26
C ILE A 409 24.69 -16.85 19.97
N VAL A 410 24.09 -17.29 18.88
CA VAL A 410 24.78 -17.40 17.57
C VAL A 410 24.56 -16.18 16.67
N ASP A 411 23.52 -15.39 16.94
CA ASP A 411 23.14 -14.26 16.09
C ASP A 411 22.63 -13.04 16.88
N LEU A 412 23.19 -11.87 16.57
CA LEU A 412 22.80 -10.56 17.13
C LEU A 412 22.55 -9.51 16.04
N GLU A 413 22.50 -9.88 14.76
CA GLU A 413 22.13 -8.94 13.69
C GLU A 413 20.64 -9.05 13.36
N SER A 414 19.96 -7.93 13.42
CA SER A 414 18.53 -7.86 13.13
C SER A 414 18.23 -8.00 11.65
N GLY A 415 17.32 -8.92 11.31
CA GLY A 415 16.74 -9.00 9.97
C GLY A 415 15.62 -7.98 9.71
N LEU A 416 15.13 -7.30 10.75
CA LEU A 416 14.02 -6.34 10.67
C LEU A 416 14.26 -5.18 11.64
N VAL A 417 13.70 -4.01 11.30
CA VAL A 417 13.62 -2.84 12.20
C VAL A 417 12.90 -3.26 13.48
N ALA A 418 13.48 -2.96 14.64
CA ALA A 418 13.00 -3.47 15.93
C ALA A 418 11.60 -2.89 16.26
N PRO A 419 10.52 -3.68 16.11
CA PRO A 419 9.16 -3.18 16.29
C PRO A 419 8.76 -3.12 17.77
N ILE A 420 9.43 -3.91 18.63
CA ILE A 420 9.11 -4.03 20.06
C ILE A 420 10.38 -3.82 20.87
N VAL A 421 10.63 -2.56 21.23
CA VAL A 421 11.64 -2.14 22.19
C VAL A 421 11.00 -2.03 23.58
N SER A 422 11.77 -2.18 24.66
CA SER A 422 11.25 -1.92 26.01
C SER A 422 10.82 -0.44 26.14
N PRO A 423 9.89 -0.08 27.05
CA PRO A 423 9.52 1.31 27.28
C PRO A 423 10.74 2.21 27.59
N ARG A 424 11.71 1.69 28.33
CA ARG A 424 12.98 2.39 28.62
C ARG A 424 13.83 2.52 27.37
N GLY A 425 13.95 1.48 26.54
CA GLY A 425 14.65 1.52 25.25
C GLY A 425 14.04 2.57 24.31
N TRP A 426 12.72 2.63 24.22
CA TRP A 426 12.01 3.67 23.46
C TRP A 426 12.35 5.08 23.95
N TRP A 427 12.33 5.30 25.27
CA TRP A 427 12.70 6.59 25.85
C TRP A 427 14.16 6.97 25.59
N ARG A 428 15.08 6.00 25.68
CA ARG A 428 16.50 6.19 25.41
C ARG A 428 16.78 6.53 23.95
N ALA A 429 16.16 5.80 23.02
CA ALA A 429 16.23 6.06 21.59
C ALA A 429 15.68 7.45 21.26
N PHE A 430 14.52 7.79 21.83
CA PHE A 430 13.89 9.09 21.65
C PHE A 430 14.80 10.24 22.07
N ARG A 431 15.35 10.20 23.30
CA ARG A 431 16.23 11.27 23.80
C ARG A 431 17.53 11.45 23.00
N ARG A 432 17.97 10.42 22.28
CA ARG A 432 19.22 10.41 21.51
C ARG A 432 19.01 10.61 20.01
N GLY A 433 17.76 10.76 19.54
CA GLY A 433 17.48 10.84 18.11
C GLY A 433 17.86 9.55 17.36
N LEU A 434 17.63 8.39 17.99
CA LEU A 434 17.87 7.06 17.42
C LEU A 434 16.55 6.34 17.10
N VAL A 435 15.53 7.09 16.70
CA VAL A 435 14.23 6.57 16.23
C VAL A 435 14.17 6.65 14.69
N PRO A 436 13.83 5.56 13.99
CA PRO A 436 13.50 4.23 14.50
C PRO A 436 14.74 3.44 14.95
N VAL A 437 14.53 2.42 15.80
CA VAL A 437 15.62 1.63 16.40
C VAL A 437 15.99 0.45 15.50
N PHE A 438 17.27 0.28 15.23
CA PHE A 438 17.84 -0.88 14.52
C PHE A 438 19.25 -1.18 15.02
N ASP A 439 19.39 -2.25 15.82
CA ASP A 439 20.65 -2.71 16.39
C ASP A 439 21.50 -1.63 17.11
N ASP A 440 20.86 -0.54 17.53
CA ASP A 440 21.53 0.60 18.17
C ASP A 440 22.06 0.22 19.56
N VAL A 441 23.34 0.55 19.81
CA VAL A 441 23.97 0.54 21.12
C VAL A 441 23.95 1.96 21.68
N TYR A 442 23.54 2.12 22.94
CA TYR A 442 23.57 3.41 23.64
C TYR A 442 24.95 3.61 24.27
N TYR A 443 25.94 4.00 23.45
CA TYR A 443 27.36 4.05 23.84
C TYR A 443 27.67 4.94 25.06
N ASP A 444 26.90 5.99 25.30
CA ASP A 444 27.02 6.81 26.51
C ASP A 444 26.68 6.01 27.78
N ILE A 445 25.67 5.14 27.69
CA ILE A 445 25.28 4.21 28.77
C ILE A 445 26.30 3.08 28.89
N THR A 446 26.71 2.49 27.76
CA THR A 446 27.67 1.38 27.76
C THR A 446 29.01 1.81 28.35
N ARG A 447 29.49 3.01 28.02
CA ARG A 447 30.72 3.57 28.59
C ARG A 447 30.59 3.84 30.09
N ALA A 448 29.48 4.42 30.52
CA ALA A 448 29.21 4.63 31.94
C ALA A 448 29.19 3.31 32.71
N TYR A 449 28.54 2.28 32.15
CA TYR A 449 28.48 0.94 32.72
C TYR A 449 29.87 0.29 32.84
N VAL A 450 30.69 0.35 31.79
CA VAL A 450 32.06 -0.20 31.81
C VAL A 450 32.93 0.56 32.82
N ALA A 451 32.80 1.89 32.91
CA ALA A 451 33.55 2.69 33.87
C ALA A 451 33.16 2.39 35.32
N GLU A 452 31.85 2.25 35.59
CA GLU A 452 31.31 1.90 36.91
C GLU A 452 31.82 0.53 37.39
N HIS A 453 31.88 -0.46 36.49
CA HIS A 453 32.28 -1.83 36.81
C HIS A 453 33.75 -2.15 36.51
N ALA A 454 34.58 -1.14 36.22
CA ALA A 454 35.94 -1.35 35.71
C ALA A 454 36.86 -2.12 36.66
N ALA A 455 36.71 -1.95 37.98
CA ALA A 455 37.49 -2.69 38.97
C ALA A 455 37.16 -4.20 38.94
N ASP A 456 35.86 -4.52 38.99
CA ASP A 456 35.37 -5.90 38.95
C ASP A 456 35.71 -6.59 37.62
N MET A 457 35.53 -5.88 36.50
CA MET A 457 35.85 -6.41 35.18
C MET A 457 37.35 -6.72 35.06
N ARG A 458 38.25 -5.88 35.60
CA ARG A 458 39.70 -6.18 35.61
C ARG A 458 40.03 -7.38 36.48
N ALA A 459 39.35 -7.55 37.60
CA ALA A 459 39.55 -8.70 38.49
C ALA A 459 39.09 -10.03 37.84
N ILE A 460 37.97 -10.00 37.11
CA ILE A 460 37.36 -11.19 36.49
C ILE A 460 38.01 -11.52 35.13
N LEU A 461 38.14 -10.54 34.24
CA LEU A 461 38.64 -10.75 32.87
C LEU A 461 40.17 -10.74 32.80
N GLY A 462 40.84 -10.06 33.74
CA GLY A 462 42.25 -9.72 33.66
C GLY A 462 42.53 -8.45 32.84
N ALA A 463 43.76 -7.93 32.96
CA ALA A 463 44.13 -6.63 32.40
C ALA A 463 44.10 -6.58 30.87
N GLU A 464 44.57 -7.64 30.20
CA GLU A 464 44.64 -7.71 28.74
C GLU A 464 43.24 -7.76 28.10
N ARG A 465 42.36 -8.62 28.62
CA ARG A 465 40.97 -8.74 28.17
C ARG A 465 40.15 -7.48 28.45
N PHE A 466 40.36 -6.84 29.60
CA PHE A 466 39.72 -5.56 29.88
C PHE A 466 40.17 -4.47 28.89
N ALA A 467 41.47 -4.43 28.54
CA ALA A 467 41.97 -3.51 27.51
C ALA A 467 41.45 -3.85 26.10
N GLU A 468 41.19 -5.13 25.80
CA GLU A 468 40.47 -5.55 24.58
C GLU A 468 39.02 -5.02 24.58
N LEU A 469 38.32 -5.10 25.72
CA LEU A 469 36.97 -4.56 25.87
C LEU A 469 36.91 -3.05 25.64
N GLU A 470 37.82 -2.27 26.27
CA GLU A 470 37.87 -0.82 26.09
C GLU A 470 38.17 -0.42 24.64
N ARG A 471 39.13 -1.09 23.99
CA ARG A 471 39.45 -0.87 22.57
C ARG A 471 38.27 -1.22 21.66
N THR A 472 37.62 -2.36 21.91
CA THR A 472 36.46 -2.81 21.12
C THR A 472 35.29 -1.84 21.28
N LEU A 473 35.03 -1.35 22.49
CA LEU A 473 34.00 -0.35 22.76
C LEU A 473 34.24 0.94 21.98
N ALA A 474 35.46 1.49 22.06
CA ALA A 474 35.81 2.73 21.37
C ALA A 474 35.70 2.60 19.84
N LEU A 475 36.17 1.48 19.29
CA LEU A 475 36.08 1.20 17.86
C LEU A 475 34.62 0.97 17.43
N ALA A 476 33.83 0.24 18.22
CA ALA A 476 32.42 0.00 17.92
C ALA A 476 31.62 1.31 17.86
N GLU A 477 31.88 2.24 18.78
CA GLU A 477 31.23 3.55 18.81
C GLU A 477 31.56 4.37 17.55
N HIS A 478 32.84 4.47 17.22
CA HIS A 478 33.30 5.20 16.04
C HIS A 478 32.72 4.62 14.74
N THR A 479 32.80 3.30 14.57
CA THR A 479 32.30 2.61 13.37
C THR A 479 30.79 2.70 13.26
N THR A 480 30.06 2.59 14.38
CA THR A 480 28.59 2.75 14.37
C THR A 480 28.21 4.18 14.01
N ALA A 481 28.90 5.19 14.55
CA ALA A 481 28.65 6.59 14.19
C ALA A 481 28.89 6.84 12.69
N ALA A 482 29.96 6.26 12.12
CA ALA A 482 30.26 6.36 10.69
C ALA A 482 29.17 5.72 9.81
N TRP A 483 28.66 4.55 10.18
CA TRP A 483 27.51 3.94 9.52
C TRP A 483 26.25 4.83 9.62
N GLN A 484 25.91 5.26 10.84
CA GLN A 484 24.67 6.01 11.10
C GLN A 484 24.67 7.41 10.48
N ALA A 485 25.84 8.02 10.24
CA ALA A 485 25.95 9.29 9.53
C ALA A 485 25.38 9.22 8.09
N GLY A 486 25.33 8.02 7.48
CA GLY A 486 24.73 7.77 6.18
C GLY A 486 23.21 7.54 6.21
N GLU A 487 22.57 7.53 7.38
CA GLU A 487 21.14 7.22 7.53
C GLU A 487 20.30 8.46 7.83
N PRO A 488 19.35 8.84 6.95
CA PRO A 488 18.55 10.06 7.12
C PRO A 488 17.68 10.16 8.38
N ARG A 489 17.52 9.10 9.20
CA ARG A 489 16.76 9.01 10.48
C ARG A 489 15.64 10.05 10.67
N ILE A 490 14.77 10.16 9.66
CA ILE A 490 13.82 11.28 9.55
C ILE A 490 12.82 11.30 10.70
N TRP A 491 12.46 10.15 11.25
CA TRP A 491 11.58 10.07 12.41
C TRP A 491 12.17 10.75 13.65
N SER A 492 13.48 10.65 13.86
CA SER A 492 14.17 11.38 14.93
C SER A 492 14.10 12.89 14.74
N LEU A 493 14.16 13.34 13.48
CA LEU A 493 13.95 14.74 13.13
C LEU A 493 12.50 15.18 13.39
N LEU A 494 11.50 14.34 13.19
CA LEU A 494 10.09 14.71 13.40
C LEU A 494 9.70 14.77 14.89
N ILE A 495 10.18 13.82 15.68
CA ILE A 495 9.71 13.62 17.07
C ILE A 495 10.53 14.46 18.07
N THR A 496 11.68 15.04 17.67
CA THR A 496 12.55 15.87 18.53
C THR A 496 12.50 17.37 18.12
N PRO A 497 11.49 18.16 18.57
CA PRO A 497 11.23 19.53 18.09
C PRO A 497 12.42 20.49 18.14
N ALA A 498 13.26 20.34 19.17
CA ALA A 498 14.40 21.23 19.42
C ALA A 498 15.41 21.24 18.25
N GLN A 499 15.52 20.14 17.51
CA GLN A 499 16.51 20.00 16.44
C GLN A 499 16.01 20.50 15.08
N TRP A 500 14.69 20.48 14.82
CA TRP A 500 14.14 20.81 13.50
C TRP A 500 13.47 22.17 13.42
N LYS A 501 12.93 22.71 14.53
CA LYS A 501 12.17 23.97 14.52
C LYS A 501 12.93 25.12 13.82
N PRO A 502 14.26 25.31 14.01
CA PRO A 502 15.02 26.32 13.30
C PRO A 502 15.17 26.05 11.79
N ARG A 503 15.34 24.77 11.41
CA ARG A 503 15.47 24.35 10.00
C ARG A 503 14.15 24.45 9.25
N LEU A 504 13.03 24.03 9.83
CA LEU A 504 11.73 24.19 9.18
C LEU A 504 11.36 25.66 9.10
N SER A 505 11.60 26.47 10.14
CA SER A 505 11.34 27.91 10.05
C SER A 505 12.16 28.58 8.94
N SER A 506 13.45 28.25 8.80
CA SER A 506 14.31 28.84 7.77
C SER A 506 13.96 28.38 6.35
N VAL A 507 13.42 27.18 6.20
CA VAL A 507 12.97 26.63 4.92
C VAL A 507 11.56 27.13 4.54
N MET A 508 10.72 27.39 5.54
CA MET A 508 9.39 27.97 5.37
C MET A 508 9.46 29.47 5.02
N THR A 509 10.50 30.19 5.44
CA THR A 509 10.86 31.50 4.87
C THR A 509 11.14 31.36 3.37
N GLY A 510 10.35 32.04 2.54
CA GLY A 510 10.41 31.95 1.08
C GLY A 510 9.55 30.83 0.46
N SER A 511 8.81 30.03 1.25
CA SER A 511 7.86 29.04 0.73
C SER A 511 6.72 29.68 -0.08
N HIS A 512 6.31 30.88 0.33
CA HIS A 512 5.35 31.72 -0.38
C HIS A 512 5.84 32.12 -1.77
N GLU A 513 7.06 32.69 -1.85
CA GLU A 513 7.69 33.10 -3.11
C GLU A 513 7.88 31.92 -4.07
N LYS A 514 8.29 30.75 -3.57
CA LYS A 514 8.41 29.52 -4.36
C LYS A 514 7.07 29.06 -4.94
N ALA A 515 6.00 29.14 -4.16
CA ALA A 515 4.66 28.80 -4.63
C ALA A 515 4.19 29.78 -5.72
N MET A 516 4.36 31.08 -5.50
CA MET A 516 3.98 32.11 -6.48
C MET A 516 4.82 32.02 -7.78
N SER A 517 6.13 31.82 -7.66
CA SER A 517 7.04 31.64 -8.79
C SER A 517 6.65 30.42 -9.63
N TRP A 518 6.30 29.29 -8.99
CA TRP A 518 5.84 28.11 -9.71
C TRP A 518 4.53 28.35 -10.48
N LEU A 519 3.58 29.06 -9.86
CA LEU A 519 2.32 29.42 -10.50
C LEU A 519 2.52 30.33 -11.71
N ASP A 520 3.30 31.41 -11.56
CA ASP A 520 3.61 32.33 -12.65
C ASP A 520 4.37 31.64 -13.78
N THR A 521 5.27 30.70 -13.45
CA THR A 521 5.97 29.88 -14.46
C THR A 521 4.98 29.07 -15.31
N GLY A 522 3.94 28.49 -14.70
CA GLY A 522 2.89 27.78 -15.41
C GLY A 522 2.09 28.68 -16.35
N VAL A 523 1.70 29.88 -15.89
CA VAL A 523 0.98 30.88 -16.69
C VAL A 523 1.84 31.33 -17.89
N ARG A 524 3.12 31.67 -17.65
CA ARG A 524 4.06 32.07 -18.71
C ARG A 524 4.32 30.97 -19.73
N ALA A 525 4.36 29.71 -19.30
CA ALA A 525 4.51 28.58 -20.21
C ALA A 525 3.31 28.51 -21.17
N TRP A 526 2.08 28.67 -20.66
CA TRP A 526 0.88 28.66 -21.48
C TRP A 526 0.72 29.90 -22.38
N GLU A 527 1.18 31.08 -21.94
CA GLU A 527 1.29 32.27 -22.79
C GLU A 527 2.26 32.03 -23.96
N ARG A 528 3.47 31.50 -23.70
CA ARG A 528 4.46 31.20 -24.75
C ARG A 528 3.99 30.13 -25.73
N GLU A 529 3.26 29.12 -25.24
CA GLU A 529 2.70 28.05 -26.09
C GLU A 529 1.44 28.50 -26.86
N GLY A 530 1.01 29.76 -26.74
CA GLY A 530 -0.20 30.27 -27.41
C GLY A 530 -1.49 29.61 -26.92
N ARG A 531 -1.49 29.06 -25.71
CA ARG A 531 -2.67 28.42 -25.08
C ARG A 531 -3.50 29.41 -24.29
N LEU A 532 -2.96 30.59 -24.01
CA LEU A 532 -3.57 31.61 -23.18
C LEU A 532 -3.39 32.99 -23.82
N GLN A 533 -4.48 33.74 -23.98
CA GLN A 533 -4.37 35.10 -24.52
C GLN A 533 -3.82 36.08 -23.47
N PRO A 534 -3.12 37.16 -23.88
CA PRO A 534 -2.55 38.14 -22.95
C PRO A 534 -3.57 38.72 -21.95
N ARG A 535 -4.82 38.95 -22.39
CA ARG A 535 -5.91 39.42 -21.51
C ARG A 535 -6.37 38.37 -20.49
N GLU A 536 -6.38 37.09 -20.88
CA GLU A 536 -6.70 35.98 -19.96
C GLU A 536 -5.59 35.82 -18.91
N ALA A 537 -4.33 36.04 -19.30
CA ALA A 537 -3.19 35.91 -18.40
C ALA A 537 -3.17 37.01 -17.35
N ALA A 538 -3.45 38.25 -17.77
CA ALA A 538 -3.59 39.38 -16.86
C ALA A 538 -4.70 39.13 -15.82
N ARG A 539 -5.84 38.56 -16.25
CA ARG A 539 -6.94 38.18 -15.32
C ARG A 539 -6.51 37.09 -14.34
N LEU A 540 -5.79 36.05 -14.80
CA LEU A 540 -5.30 34.99 -13.92
C LEU A 540 -4.31 35.52 -12.87
N ARG A 541 -3.40 36.43 -13.26
CA ARG A 541 -2.47 37.07 -12.33
C ARG A 541 -3.20 37.93 -11.30
N ALA A 542 -4.16 38.75 -11.74
CA ALA A 542 -4.99 39.56 -10.83
C ALA A 542 -5.79 38.68 -9.85
N GLU A 543 -6.26 37.52 -10.28
CA GLU A 543 -6.96 36.58 -9.41
C GLU A 543 -6.02 35.91 -8.39
N MET A 544 -4.79 35.61 -8.79
CA MET A 544 -3.76 35.11 -7.87
C MET A 544 -3.40 36.15 -6.79
N GLU A 545 -3.60 37.44 -7.02
CA GLU A 545 -3.38 38.51 -6.04
C GLU A 545 -4.55 38.68 -5.05
N THR A 546 -5.69 38.02 -5.27
CA THR A 546 -6.85 38.15 -4.38
C THR A 546 -6.59 37.60 -2.97
N PRO A 547 -7.19 38.18 -1.91
CA PRO A 547 -7.02 37.68 -0.54
C PRO A 547 -7.43 36.22 -0.37
N GLN A 548 -8.47 35.76 -1.09
CA GLN A 548 -8.92 34.36 -1.01
C GLN A 548 -7.88 33.39 -1.60
N PHE A 549 -7.21 33.76 -2.69
CA PHE A 549 -6.16 32.93 -3.28
C PHE A 549 -4.88 32.98 -2.44
N GLN A 550 -4.50 34.17 -1.98
CA GLN A 550 -3.32 34.38 -1.14
C GLN A 550 -3.36 33.59 0.17
N ALA A 551 -4.55 33.30 0.71
CA ALA A 551 -4.71 32.41 1.87
C ALA A 551 -4.30 30.94 1.59
N VAL A 552 -4.30 30.48 0.34
CA VAL A 552 -3.88 29.12 -0.05
C VAL A 552 -2.37 29.00 -0.19
N VAL A 553 -1.70 30.07 -0.61
CA VAL A 553 -0.28 30.09 -1.00
C VAL A 553 0.67 29.56 0.09
N PRO A 554 0.53 29.93 1.39
CA PRO A 554 1.39 29.39 2.45
C PRO A 554 1.29 27.87 2.58
N HIS A 555 0.10 27.29 2.38
CA HIS A 555 -0.12 25.85 2.49
C HIS A 555 0.37 25.09 1.26
N LEU A 556 0.21 25.68 0.06
CA LEU A 556 0.82 25.16 -1.16
C LEU A 556 2.36 25.18 -1.05
N GLY A 557 2.94 26.28 -0.58
CA GLY A 557 4.38 26.41 -0.33
C GLY A 557 4.89 25.38 0.68
N ALA A 558 4.14 25.16 1.78
CA ALA A 558 4.45 24.13 2.76
C ALA A 558 4.48 22.73 2.13
N HIS A 559 3.51 22.38 1.28
CA HIS A 559 3.49 21.09 0.58
C HIS A 559 4.68 20.93 -0.37
N VAL A 560 5.06 21.98 -1.09
CA VAL A 560 6.26 21.97 -1.95
C VAL A 560 7.52 21.71 -1.12
N VAL A 561 7.68 22.41 0.00
CA VAL A 561 8.78 22.21 0.94
C VAL A 561 8.81 20.77 1.46
N ILE A 562 7.69 20.27 2.00
CA ILE A 562 7.59 18.91 2.54
C ILE A 562 8.04 17.87 1.51
N SER A 563 7.71 18.10 0.23
CA SER A 563 8.03 17.19 -0.87
C SER A 563 9.51 17.16 -1.24
N VAL A 564 10.26 18.22 -0.92
CA VAL A 564 11.72 18.27 -1.12
C VAL A 564 12.44 17.48 -0.03
N PHE A 565 11.95 17.53 1.20
CA PHE A 565 12.60 16.89 2.36
C PHE A 565 12.18 15.44 2.57
N LEU A 566 10.92 15.09 2.26
CA LEU A 566 10.35 13.77 2.53
C LEU A 566 10.04 13.05 1.22
N ARG A 567 10.70 11.92 0.97
CA ARG A 567 10.36 11.03 -0.15
C ARG A 567 9.07 10.26 0.18
N PHE A 568 8.47 9.65 -0.84
CA PHE A 568 7.32 8.75 -0.68
C PHE A 568 7.65 7.64 0.34
N PRO A 569 6.72 7.16 1.19
CA PRO A 569 5.37 7.67 1.47
C PRO A 569 5.30 8.78 2.51
N LEU A 570 6.42 9.13 3.16
CA LEU A 570 6.42 10.08 4.27
C LEU A 570 5.94 11.46 3.85
N GLY A 571 6.31 11.92 2.64
CA GLY A 571 5.85 13.19 2.11
C GLY A 571 4.33 13.24 1.90
N SER A 572 3.70 12.18 1.41
CA SER A 572 2.23 12.15 1.24
C SER A 572 1.50 12.07 2.58
N MET A 573 2.00 11.29 3.53
CA MET A 573 1.46 11.23 4.88
C MET A 573 1.55 12.61 5.57
N ALA A 574 2.73 13.25 5.57
CA ALA A 574 2.94 14.53 6.22
C ALA A 574 2.04 15.64 5.64
N ARG A 575 1.84 15.68 4.31
CA ARG A 575 0.94 16.63 3.65
C ARG A 575 -0.54 16.39 3.96
N ALA A 576 -0.95 15.12 3.98
CA ALA A 576 -2.31 14.76 4.37
C ALA A 576 -2.57 15.14 5.84
N SER A 577 -1.63 14.84 6.74
CA SER A 577 -1.68 15.25 8.15
C SER A 577 -1.68 16.76 8.32
N TRP A 578 -0.88 17.50 7.55
CA TRP A 578 -0.86 18.96 7.56
C TRP A 578 -2.23 19.55 7.19
N SER A 579 -2.83 19.05 6.11
CA SER A 579 -4.15 19.49 5.65
C SER A 579 -5.25 19.11 6.63
N LEU A 580 -5.20 17.89 7.17
CA LEU A 580 -6.13 17.43 8.20
C LEU A 580 -6.01 18.27 9.48
N TRP A 581 -4.79 18.57 9.93
CA TRP A 581 -4.55 19.44 11.08
C TRP A 581 -5.06 20.86 10.86
N GLY A 582 -4.91 21.41 9.65
CA GLY A 582 -5.50 22.69 9.27
C GLY A 582 -7.02 22.71 9.48
N LEU A 583 -7.71 21.67 9.02
CA LEU A 583 -9.16 21.52 9.20
C LEU A 583 -9.56 21.32 10.67
N LEU A 584 -8.86 20.45 11.40
CA LEU A 584 -9.13 20.17 12.81
C LEU A 584 -8.86 21.39 13.69
N SER A 585 -7.77 22.12 13.45
CA SER A 585 -7.43 23.34 14.20
C SER A 585 -8.42 24.48 13.94
N ALA A 586 -8.91 24.63 12.70
CA ALA A 586 -9.98 25.59 12.40
C ALA A 586 -11.27 25.20 13.12
N THR A 587 -11.63 23.91 13.09
CA THR A 587 -12.83 23.38 13.76
C THR A 587 -12.73 23.54 15.28
N GLY A 588 -11.57 23.25 15.88
CA GLY A 588 -11.32 23.47 17.30
C GLY A 588 -11.42 24.94 17.70
N ARG A 589 -10.90 25.87 16.87
CA ARG A 589 -11.05 27.32 17.10
C ARG A 589 -12.51 27.79 17.02
N LEU A 590 -13.31 27.20 16.13
CA LEU A 590 -14.76 27.47 16.06
C LEU A 590 -15.46 26.98 17.34
N LEU A 591 -15.17 25.75 17.77
CA LEU A 591 -15.74 25.17 19.00
C LEU A 591 -15.33 25.96 20.25
N ALA A 592 -14.10 26.47 20.29
CA ALA A 592 -13.59 27.35 21.33
C ALA A 592 -14.06 28.81 21.21
N ARG A 593 -14.96 29.12 20.26
CA ARG A 593 -15.49 30.47 19.97
C ARG A 593 -14.42 31.55 19.70
N ARG A 594 -13.24 31.14 19.23
CA ARG A 594 -12.14 32.06 18.87
C ARG A 594 -12.27 32.61 17.44
N ILE A 595 -13.06 31.95 16.59
CA ILE A 595 -13.39 32.39 15.23
C ILE A 595 -14.89 32.21 14.99
N ASP A 596 -15.44 32.95 14.03
CA ASP A 596 -16.83 32.84 13.62
C ASP A 596 -17.03 31.77 12.52
N ARG A 597 -18.30 31.45 12.25
CA ARG A 597 -18.67 30.40 11.28
C ARG A 597 -18.24 30.76 9.84
N HIS A 598 -18.21 32.05 9.50
CA HIS A 598 -17.78 32.51 8.18
C HIS A 598 -16.28 32.28 7.98
N THR A 599 -15.45 32.69 8.94
CA THR A 599 -13.99 32.44 8.91
C THR A 599 -13.67 30.95 8.90
N TRP A 600 -14.40 30.14 9.67
CA TRP A 600 -14.24 28.69 9.62
C TRP A 600 -14.54 28.11 8.23
N ARG A 601 -15.63 28.53 7.57
CA ARG A 601 -15.97 28.07 6.21
C ARG A 601 -14.88 28.40 5.21
N GLN A 602 -14.27 29.59 5.31
CA GLN A 602 -13.14 29.97 4.46
C GLN A 602 -11.94 29.05 4.67
N LEU A 603 -11.51 28.83 5.92
CA LEU A 603 -10.40 27.93 6.26
C LEU A 603 -10.66 26.46 5.87
N ALA A 604 -11.87 25.96 6.11
CA ALA A 604 -12.28 24.61 5.73
C ALA A 604 -12.33 24.41 4.20
N SER A 605 -12.56 25.49 3.44
CA SER A 605 -12.53 25.45 1.98
C SER A 605 -11.12 25.35 1.38
N ILE A 606 -10.11 25.75 2.16
CA ILE A 606 -8.68 25.60 1.84
C ILE A 606 -8.26 24.16 2.16
N HIS A 607 -8.57 23.67 3.36
CA HIS A 607 -8.24 22.32 3.84
C HIS A 607 -9.39 21.32 3.63
N SER A 608 -9.93 21.24 2.41
CA SER A 608 -11.10 20.41 2.12
C SER A 608 -10.78 18.90 2.20
N PRO A 609 -11.77 18.02 2.43
CA PRO A 609 -11.58 16.57 2.38
C PRO A 609 -10.93 16.09 1.07
N LEU A 610 -11.27 16.73 -0.05
CA LEU A 610 -10.67 16.45 -1.35
C LEU A 610 -9.17 16.80 -1.37
N VAL A 611 -8.77 17.92 -0.78
CA VAL A 611 -7.35 18.29 -0.63
C VAL A 611 -6.62 17.26 0.24
N ILE A 612 -7.24 16.79 1.33
CA ILE A 612 -6.65 15.76 2.21
C ILE A 612 -6.46 14.45 1.44
N ALA A 613 -7.47 14.00 0.70
CA ALA A 613 -7.42 12.79 -0.11
C ALA A 613 -6.31 12.89 -1.18
N LEU A 614 -6.25 13.99 -1.94
CA LEU A 614 -5.21 14.19 -2.94
C LEU A 614 -3.82 14.34 -2.32
N ALA A 615 -3.69 14.97 -1.15
CA ALA A 615 -2.43 15.11 -0.43
C ALA A 615 -1.83 13.75 -0.02
N ALA A 616 -2.70 12.77 0.27
CA ALA A 616 -2.32 11.40 0.57
C ALA A 616 -1.83 10.63 -0.66
N ILE A 617 -2.12 11.10 -1.88
CA ILE A 617 -1.67 10.44 -3.11
C ILE A 617 -0.16 10.67 -3.34
N PRO A 618 0.64 9.61 -3.48
CA PRO A 618 2.06 9.68 -3.82
C PRO A 618 2.32 10.43 -5.12
N GLY A 619 3.35 11.28 -5.15
CA GLY A 619 3.73 12.07 -6.34
C GLY A 619 2.77 13.21 -6.72
N PHE A 620 1.48 13.09 -6.40
CA PHE A 620 0.45 14.08 -6.73
C PHE A 620 0.16 15.06 -5.58
N GLY A 621 0.30 14.61 -4.33
CA GLY A 621 -0.09 15.39 -3.15
C GLY A 621 0.66 16.71 -2.91
N THR A 622 1.76 16.95 -3.64
CA THR A 622 2.49 18.23 -3.62
C THR A 622 1.57 19.38 -4.06
N PHE A 623 0.65 19.09 -4.98
CA PHE A 623 -0.23 20.05 -5.61
C PHE A 623 -1.68 19.86 -5.21
N ALA A 624 -1.94 19.20 -4.09
CA ALA A 624 -3.29 18.89 -3.61
C ALA A 624 -4.21 20.12 -3.50
N TYR A 625 -3.64 21.30 -3.19
CA TYR A 625 -4.37 22.57 -3.10
C TYR A 625 -4.93 23.07 -4.44
N VAL A 626 -4.59 22.46 -5.58
CA VAL A 626 -5.33 22.66 -6.84
C VAL A 626 -6.83 22.36 -6.66
N ALA A 627 -7.16 21.43 -5.77
CA ALA A 627 -8.54 21.07 -5.45
C ALA A 627 -9.19 21.91 -4.33
N SER A 628 -8.49 22.91 -3.79
CA SER A 628 -9.06 23.83 -2.82
C SER A 628 -10.13 24.71 -3.47
N LYS A 629 -11.12 25.18 -2.69
CA LYS A 629 -12.21 25.99 -3.24
C LYS A 629 -11.73 27.29 -3.93
N PRO A 630 -10.79 28.07 -3.34
CA PRO A 630 -10.30 29.28 -3.98
C PRO A 630 -9.65 29.02 -5.34
N VAL A 631 -8.95 27.89 -5.50
CA VAL A 631 -8.31 27.52 -6.78
C VAL A 631 -9.32 26.94 -7.77
N ARG A 632 -10.16 26.00 -7.33
CA ARG A 632 -11.11 25.28 -8.21
C ARG A 632 -12.24 26.15 -8.76
N SER A 633 -12.44 27.34 -8.19
CA SER A 633 -13.42 28.30 -8.65
C SER A 633 -13.06 28.89 -10.02
N ASN A 634 -11.78 28.85 -10.41
CA ASN A 634 -11.33 29.22 -11.75
C ASN A 634 -10.85 28.01 -12.57
N ARG A 635 -11.63 27.64 -13.59
CA ARG A 635 -11.34 26.51 -14.48
C ARG A 635 -10.03 26.66 -15.24
N LEU A 636 -9.63 27.86 -15.65
CA LEU A 636 -8.37 28.10 -16.35
C LEU A 636 -7.19 27.93 -15.41
N LEU A 637 -7.29 28.47 -14.19
CA LEU A 637 -6.24 28.36 -13.17
C LEU A 637 -5.99 26.90 -12.77
N VAL A 638 -7.07 26.12 -12.56
CA VAL A 638 -6.97 24.66 -12.30
C VAL A 638 -6.20 23.96 -13.40
N ARG A 639 -6.51 24.23 -14.66
CA ARG A 639 -5.87 23.53 -15.78
C ARG A 639 -4.40 23.91 -15.94
N VAL A 640 -4.06 25.19 -15.78
CA VAL A 640 -2.66 25.66 -15.78
C VAL A 640 -1.87 24.97 -14.66
N MET A 641 -2.42 24.95 -13.45
CA MET A 641 -1.77 24.34 -12.30
C MET A 641 -1.66 22.81 -12.42
N LEU A 642 -2.69 22.16 -12.95
CA LEU A 642 -2.71 20.71 -13.16
C LEU A 642 -1.71 20.29 -14.24
N ASP A 643 -1.60 21.03 -15.35
CA ASP A 643 -0.58 20.78 -16.38
C ASP A 643 0.83 20.98 -15.82
N ALA A 644 1.07 22.08 -15.09
CA ALA A 644 2.35 22.35 -14.44
C ALA A 644 2.73 21.28 -13.40
N ALA A 645 1.74 20.72 -12.70
CA ALA A 645 1.92 19.62 -11.74
C ALA A 645 2.25 18.30 -12.44
N LEU A 646 1.46 17.91 -13.44
CA LEU A 646 1.60 16.64 -14.15
C LEU A 646 2.86 16.57 -15.02
N LEU A 647 3.40 17.71 -15.46
CA LEU A 647 4.72 17.77 -16.10
C LEU A 647 5.86 17.27 -15.21
N LYS A 648 5.67 17.24 -13.89
CA LYS A 648 6.64 16.67 -12.93
C LYS A 648 6.47 15.17 -12.70
N ALA A 649 5.53 14.51 -13.37
CA ALA A 649 5.36 13.07 -13.27
C ALA A 649 6.64 12.33 -13.73
N PRO A 650 7.03 11.23 -13.06
CA PRO A 650 8.25 10.50 -13.38
C PRO A 650 8.20 9.89 -14.79
N TRP A 651 9.37 9.63 -15.37
CA TRP A 651 9.54 9.03 -16.71
C TRP A 651 8.81 9.73 -17.86
N ARG A 652 8.47 11.01 -17.70
CA ARG A 652 7.66 11.79 -18.64
C ARG A 652 6.31 11.12 -18.95
N LEU A 653 5.75 10.38 -17.98
CA LEU A 653 4.53 9.59 -18.15
C LEU A 653 3.34 10.42 -18.68
N TYR A 654 3.17 11.64 -18.16
CA TYR A 654 2.12 12.56 -18.59
C TYR A 654 2.23 12.97 -20.07
N GLN A 655 3.45 13.09 -20.58
CA GLN A 655 3.69 13.41 -22.00
C GLN A 655 3.52 12.16 -22.88
N ARG A 656 4.04 11.01 -22.43
CA ARG A 656 3.99 9.73 -23.16
C ARG A 656 2.58 9.16 -23.27
N SER A 657 1.74 9.35 -22.25
CA SER A 657 0.35 8.87 -22.23
C SER A 657 -0.61 9.66 -23.10
N GLY A 658 -0.19 10.78 -23.69
CA GLY A 658 -1.08 11.66 -24.47
C GLY A 658 -2.09 12.45 -23.62
N LEU A 659 -2.16 12.23 -22.30
CA LEU A 659 -3.05 12.93 -21.36
C LEU A 659 -2.89 14.45 -21.40
N ARG A 660 -1.69 14.94 -21.75
CA ARG A 660 -1.45 16.38 -21.92
C ARG A 660 -2.35 17.04 -22.97
N ARG A 661 -2.80 16.30 -24.00
CA ARG A 661 -3.75 16.82 -25.01
C ARG A 661 -5.15 17.07 -24.44
N VAL A 662 -5.51 16.33 -23.39
CA VAL A 662 -6.82 16.43 -22.71
C VAL A 662 -6.78 17.47 -21.60
N VAL A 663 -5.69 17.49 -20.83
CA VAL A 663 -5.54 18.38 -19.67
C VAL A 663 -5.13 19.80 -20.08
N ALA A 664 -4.19 19.94 -21.01
CA ALA A 664 -3.76 21.24 -21.50
C ALA A 664 -4.60 21.69 -22.70
N ARG A 665 -5.06 22.95 -22.67
CA ARG A 665 -5.87 23.55 -23.76
C ARG A 665 -5.08 23.53 -25.08
N THR A 666 -5.71 23.20 -26.20
CA THR A 666 -5.09 23.28 -27.54
C THR A 666 -4.65 24.71 -27.85
N SER A 667 -3.48 24.89 -28.48
CA SER A 667 -2.99 26.22 -28.86
C SER A 667 -3.94 26.88 -29.85
N SER A 668 -4.08 28.21 -29.77
CA SER A 668 -4.90 28.96 -30.73
C SER A 668 -4.39 28.85 -32.17
N SER A 669 -3.12 28.47 -32.36
CA SER A 669 -2.49 28.21 -33.66
C SER A 669 -2.95 26.92 -34.35
N SER A 670 -3.71 26.04 -33.67
CA SER A 670 -4.16 24.76 -34.24
C SER A 670 -5.65 24.73 -34.61
N ARG A 671 -6.35 25.87 -34.60
CA ARG A 671 -7.68 25.96 -35.23
C ARG A 671 -7.48 26.15 -36.74
N PRO A 672 -8.07 25.30 -37.62
CA PRO A 672 -8.19 25.65 -39.02
C PRO A 672 -8.89 27.01 -39.09
N GLN A 673 -8.27 27.99 -39.77
CA GLN A 673 -8.99 29.19 -40.17
C GLN A 673 -10.15 28.72 -41.06
N LEU A 674 -11.37 28.74 -40.53
CA LEU A 674 -12.55 28.74 -41.37
C LEU A 674 -12.45 30.02 -42.20
N ALA A 675 -12.17 29.85 -43.49
CA ALA A 675 -12.21 30.94 -44.45
C ALA A 675 -13.57 31.63 -44.35
N PRO A 676 -13.64 32.97 -44.44
CA PRO A 676 -14.91 33.67 -44.43
C PRO A 676 -15.77 33.15 -45.58
N VAL A 677 -16.99 32.69 -45.27
CA VAL A 677 -18.00 32.29 -46.25
C VAL A 677 -18.51 33.55 -46.94
N SER A 678 -17.72 34.05 -47.89
CA SER A 678 -18.06 35.18 -48.75
C SER A 678 -17.45 34.98 -50.13
N ALA A 679 -17.81 33.89 -50.82
CA ALA A 679 -17.72 33.76 -52.29
C ALA A 679 -18.24 32.40 -52.76
N CYS A 680 -19.56 32.20 -52.80
CA CYS A 680 -20.20 31.23 -53.70
C CYS A 680 -21.70 31.56 -53.78
N TYR A 681 -22.02 32.65 -54.47
CA TYR A 681 -23.33 32.82 -55.09
C TYR A 681 -23.06 33.03 -56.58
N GLN A 682 -23.01 31.94 -57.33
CA GLN A 682 -23.16 31.96 -58.78
C GLN A 682 -24.66 31.71 -59.05
N PRO A 683 -25.39 32.63 -59.69
CA PRO A 683 -26.78 32.39 -60.02
C PRO A 683 -26.88 31.31 -61.10
N ILE A 684 -27.78 30.35 -60.88
CA ILE A 684 -28.13 29.27 -61.79
C ILE A 684 -28.72 29.86 -63.08
N PRO A 685 -28.26 29.48 -64.29
CA PRO A 685 -28.90 29.93 -65.52
C PRO A 685 -30.24 29.22 -65.72
N VAL A 686 -31.27 30.02 -65.97
CA VAL A 686 -32.64 29.59 -66.32
C VAL A 686 -32.64 28.94 -67.71
N PRO A 687 -33.28 27.77 -67.92
CA PRO A 687 -33.40 27.19 -69.25
C PRO A 687 -34.41 27.96 -70.11
N VAL A 688 -33.97 28.29 -71.32
CA VAL A 688 -34.72 29.01 -72.37
C VAL A 688 -35.87 28.13 -72.89
N SER A 689 -37.02 28.77 -73.07
CA SER A 689 -38.26 28.24 -73.65
C SER A 689 -38.08 27.72 -75.08
N VAL A 690 -38.66 26.56 -75.36
CA VAL A 690 -38.79 25.96 -76.69
C VAL A 690 -40.02 26.54 -77.38
N ASP A 691 -39.84 27.19 -78.54
CA ASP A 691 -40.93 27.56 -79.46
C ASP A 691 -41.16 26.47 -80.54
N PRO A 692 -42.39 26.35 -81.09
CA PRO A 692 -42.90 25.18 -81.80
C PRO A 692 -42.55 25.14 -83.31
N PRO A 693 -42.71 23.98 -83.99
CA PRO A 693 -42.13 23.76 -85.31
C PRO A 693 -42.91 24.44 -86.45
N SER A 694 -42.16 25.02 -87.38
CA SER A 694 -42.67 25.56 -88.64
C SER A 694 -43.04 24.43 -89.62
N ARG A 695 -44.21 24.59 -90.25
CA ARG A 695 -44.68 23.79 -91.39
C ARG A 695 -43.86 24.12 -92.64
N ALA A 696 -43.46 23.08 -93.36
CA ALA A 696 -43.03 23.16 -94.75
C ALA A 696 -44.22 23.50 -95.66
N ALA A 697 -43.96 24.30 -96.71
CA ALA A 697 -44.86 24.52 -97.81
C ALA A 697 -44.73 23.36 -98.82
N ALA A 698 -45.82 22.62 -99.02
CA ALA A 698 -46.29 21.99 -100.25
C ALA A 698 -47.71 21.46 -100.02
#